data_AF-A0A1Z8BB15-F1
#
_entry.id   AF-A0A1Z8BB15-F1
#
_cell.length_a   1.000
_cell.length_b   1.000
_cell.length_c   1.000
_cell.angle_alpha   90.00
_cell.angle_beta   90.00
_cell.angle_gamma   90.00
#
_symmetry.space_group_name_H-M   'P 1'
#
loop_
_entity.id
_entity.type
_entity.pdbx_description
1 polymer ?
#
loop_
_entity_poly.entity_id
_entity_poly.type
_entity_poly.pdbx_seq_one_letter_code
_entity_poly.pdbx_strand_id
1 'polypeptide(L)'
;MKKSSIIFLFIVLAFAKADSLLAQENTTSQRPKIGLVLSGGGAKGLAHIGTLKIIDSLGIKVDYIAGTSMGAIIGSAYASGYTGKQLDSVFRTIDFDKVISDEIPRSSKTFFERRSNEKYAITLPFKDFQVQLPSSLSKGQNIYDLLSGLLYHVKDIHDFSELPIPFICIATDVTTGEEVVLENGYLPKAVNASGALPSLFAPVEINGRLLIDGGVTDNYPIDKLRDRGMDIIIGVDVQDDLKSLEELDSALDILSQINNFRTINDMKIKAPKTDVYILPDISEFSVVSFEKGREIIGKGEIAARNEIASLQRLSSKDYLKPDLEIKARDSVYINEIKVDGNNDYTRAYIVGRFKVKTPGKIAYNDINIAINNLQASDNFTKINYEILGTGNDATLNIEVLESEVRNYLRLGLHYDELLRSAALINLSRKNVLFNSDIISADAIVGDNLRYNFDYYIDKGRYWSIGIHSEFLKFEKDVKASLIQELGSISSLGVNNLDLEYRDWTQQLYVQTRLNKSINFITGAEVKTLDIFTETLTTPDPDDNDVTNFSNGTLGSVYGKVLVDSYDNAFLPSSGWRIDGDFHIYVFNTEFGERFKEFSIAQLQVGRAHSFGNLTLRGDAHVGITIGDTDNSAMDFILGGYGSRRINNLIPFFGYDFVSAGGNSIIKALFEVDYEIFKKNHIIFSSNFASVQDDLFETDDWFTNAQYTGYAIGYGMETFLGPIEVKYTFSPQQDDGQFFVNLGFRF
;
A
#
# COMPACT_ATOMS: atom_id res chain seq x y z
N MET A 1 40.29 69.06 -69.03
CA MET A 1 40.35 67.74 -68.38
C MET A 1 40.91 67.90 -66.98
N LYS A 2 40.34 67.42 -65.88
CA LYS A 2 38.99 66.94 -65.56
C LYS A 2 38.82 67.13 -64.04
N LYS A 3 38.16 68.22 -63.61
CA LYS A 3 37.55 68.33 -62.26
C LYS A 3 36.56 67.18 -61.96
N SER A 4 36.14 66.47 -63.01
CA SER A 4 35.31 65.25 -62.96
C SER A 4 36.03 64.02 -62.37
N SER A 5 37.36 63.94 -62.38
CA SER A 5 38.08 62.77 -61.83
C SER A 5 38.21 62.79 -60.31
N ILE A 6 38.20 63.97 -59.68
CA ILE A 6 38.30 64.12 -58.22
C ILE A 6 36.95 63.82 -57.54
N ILE A 7 35.84 64.19 -58.17
CA ILE A 7 34.49 63.91 -57.67
C ILE A 7 34.20 62.40 -57.74
N PHE A 8 34.67 61.71 -58.79
CA PHE A 8 34.50 60.26 -58.91
C PHE A 8 35.33 59.50 -57.85
N LEU A 9 36.53 59.98 -57.52
CA LEU A 9 37.36 59.38 -56.46
C LEU A 9 36.74 59.57 -55.05
N PHE A 10 36.11 60.73 -54.79
CA PHE A 10 35.41 60.97 -53.53
C PHE A 10 34.12 60.14 -53.39
N ILE A 11 33.40 59.90 -54.49
CA ILE A 11 32.20 59.05 -54.47
C ILE A 11 32.58 57.58 -54.26
N VAL A 12 33.65 57.08 -54.90
CA VAL A 12 34.12 55.70 -54.69
C VAL A 12 34.67 55.49 -53.28
N LEU A 13 35.36 56.47 -52.68
CA LEU A 13 35.81 56.42 -51.28
C LEU A 13 34.65 56.55 -50.27
N ALA A 14 33.55 57.24 -50.63
CA ALA A 14 32.35 57.34 -49.80
C ALA A 14 31.54 56.04 -49.81
N PHE A 15 31.46 55.34 -50.95
CA PHE A 15 30.82 54.02 -51.03
C PHE A 15 31.67 52.92 -50.36
N ALA A 16 33.00 52.96 -50.49
CA ALA A 16 33.89 52.00 -49.81
C ALA A 16 33.89 52.16 -48.27
N LYS A 17 33.59 53.36 -47.75
CA LYS A 17 33.39 53.57 -46.31
C LYS A 17 31.99 53.16 -45.82
N ALA A 18 30.97 53.26 -46.67
CA ALA A 18 29.60 52.87 -46.33
C ALA A 18 29.49 51.34 -46.11
N ASP A 19 30.18 50.53 -46.92
CA ASP A 19 30.20 49.08 -46.74
C ASP A 19 30.99 48.65 -45.48
N SER A 20 32.03 49.39 -45.09
CA SER A 20 32.76 49.12 -43.83
C SER A 20 32.03 49.58 -42.57
N LEU A 21 31.12 50.56 -42.67
CA LEU A 21 30.31 51.05 -41.55
C LEU A 21 29.05 50.20 -41.35
N LEU A 22 28.49 49.59 -42.40
CA LEU A 22 27.36 48.66 -42.30
C LEU A 22 27.77 47.23 -41.93
N ALA A 23 29.07 46.88 -42.03
CA ALA A 23 29.60 45.59 -41.59
C ALA A 23 29.97 45.55 -40.09
N GLN A 24 29.98 46.70 -39.39
CA GLN A 24 30.41 46.81 -37.99
C GLN A 24 29.27 46.95 -36.96
N GLU A 25 28.00 46.92 -37.38
CA GLU A 25 26.83 46.99 -36.48
C GLU A 25 26.08 45.65 -36.28
N ASN A 26 26.58 44.54 -36.86
CA ASN A 26 25.98 43.21 -36.70
C ASN A 26 26.87 42.22 -35.92
N THR A 27 27.62 42.70 -34.91
CA THR A 27 27.82 41.82 -33.74
C THR A 27 26.52 41.81 -32.97
N THR A 28 25.59 40.94 -33.36
CA THR A 28 24.56 40.46 -32.46
C THR A 28 25.30 39.93 -31.24
N SER A 29 25.38 40.73 -30.17
CA SER A 29 25.83 40.26 -28.87
C SER A 29 24.88 39.12 -28.50
N GLN A 30 25.29 37.88 -28.78
CA GLN A 30 24.49 36.72 -28.43
C GLN A 30 24.26 36.80 -26.93
N ARG A 31 22.98 36.71 -26.52
CA ARG A 31 22.67 36.70 -25.09
C ARG A 31 23.52 35.61 -24.41
N PRO A 32 24.08 35.88 -23.22
CA PRO A 32 24.82 34.85 -22.49
C PRO A 32 23.90 33.64 -22.28
N LYS A 33 24.44 32.44 -22.48
CA LYS A 33 23.74 31.18 -22.21
C LYS A 33 23.71 30.93 -20.72
N ILE A 34 22.51 30.73 -20.18
CA ILE A 34 22.27 30.61 -18.74
C ILE A 34 22.03 29.14 -18.38
N GLY A 35 22.96 28.57 -17.61
CA GLY A 35 22.78 27.26 -16.97
C GLY A 35 22.08 27.39 -15.61
N LEU A 36 21.28 26.39 -15.26
CA LEU A 36 20.68 26.23 -13.93
C LEU A 36 21.12 24.91 -13.29
N VAL A 37 21.81 24.98 -12.14
CA VAL A 37 22.19 23.80 -11.35
C VAL A 37 21.27 23.67 -10.15
N LEU A 38 20.68 22.49 -9.95
CA LEU A 38 19.81 22.18 -8.81
C LEU A 38 20.38 20.99 -8.03
N SER A 39 20.76 21.22 -6.78
CA SER A 39 21.32 20.16 -5.94
C SER A 39 20.31 19.17 -5.37
N GLY A 40 20.80 18.02 -4.92
CA GLY A 40 20.03 17.09 -4.11
C GLY A 40 19.93 17.51 -2.64
N GLY A 41 18.88 17.05 -1.96
CA GLY A 41 18.61 17.36 -0.55
C GLY A 41 17.32 16.73 0.02
N GLY A 42 16.75 15.71 -0.64
CA GLY A 42 15.45 15.15 -0.24
C GLY A 42 14.35 16.22 -0.18
N ALA A 43 13.58 16.26 0.91
CA ALA A 43 12.54 17.26 1.15
C ALA A 43 13.05 18.71 1.03
N LYS A 44 14.31 18.99 1.40
CA LYS A 44 14.91 20.33 1.30
C LYS A 44 14.92 20.87 -0.13
N GLY A 45 14.99 19.98 -1.12
CA GLY A 45 14.97 20.35 -2.54
C GLY A 45 13.67 21.02 -2.98
N LEU A 46 12.57 20.95 -2.21
CA LEU A 46 11.37 21.73 -2.49
C LEU A 46 11.64 23.25 -2.54
N ALA A 47 12.72 23.74 -1.92
CA ALA A 47 13.14 25.14 -2.01
C ALA A 47 13.46 25.57 -3.46
N HIS A 48 13.87 24.63 -4.32
CA HIS A 48 14.09 24.90 -5.75
C HIS A 48 12.85 25.47 -6.42
N ILE A 49 11.65 25.00 -6.05
CA ILE A 49 10.37 25.51 -6.59
C ILE A 49 10.22 27.01 -6.27
N GLY A 50 10.55 27.41 -5.04
CA GLY A 50 10.52 28.80 -4.60
C GLY A 50 11.46 29.68 -5.42
N THR A 51 12.68 29.20 -5.66
CA THR A 51 13.64 29.91 -6.53
C THR A 51 13.16 29.99 -7.97
N LEU A 52 12.62 28.91 -8.53
CA LEU A 52 12.08 28.87 -9.90
C LEU A 52 10.93 29.86 -10.10
N LYS A 53 10.07 30.07 -9.09
CA LYS A 53 9.02 31.11 -9.13
C LYS A 53 9.60 32.51 -9.31
N ILE A 54 10.74 32.80 -8.67
CA ILE A 54 11.42 34.09 -8.80
C ILE A 54 12.08 34.21 -10.18
N ILE A 55 12.79 33.16 -10.64
CA ILE A 55 13.41 33.11 -11.97
C ILE A 55 12.36 33.37 -13.08
N ASP A 56 11.21 32.68 -13.02
CA ASP A 56 10.11 32.88 -13.96
C ASP A 56 9.55 34.31 -13.91
N SER A 57 9.36 34.86 -12.70
CA SER A 57 8.81 36.21 -12.51
C SER A 57 9.70 37.32 -13.07
N LEU A 58 11.00 37.05 -13.17
CA LEU A 58 12.00 37.98 -13.70
C LEU A 58 12.23 37.82 -15.21
N GLY A 59 11.60 36.84 -15.88
CA GLY A 59 11.81 36.61 -17.30
C GLY A 59 13.24 36.14 -17.63
N ILE A 60 13.82 35.30 -16.78
CA ILE A 60 15.16 34.73 -17.02
C ILE A 60 15.00 33.49 -17.90
N LYS A 61 15.66 33.48 -19.06
CA LYS A 61 15.63 32.36 -20.00
C LYS A 61 16.77 31.38 -19.71
N VAL A 62 16.45 30.29 -19.03
CA VAL A 62 17.38 29.18 -18.78
C VAL A 62 17.58 28.37 -20.07
N ASP A 63 18.84 28.06 -20.38
CA ASP A 63 19.28 27.35 -21.59
C ASP A 63 19.64 25.89 -21.38
N TYR A 64 20.01 25.53 -20.14
CA TYR A 64 20.35 24.16 -19.79
C TYR A 64 20.16 23.94 -18.30
N ILE A 65 19.64 22.78 -17.91
CA ILE A 65 19.45 22.41 -16.50
C ILE A 65 20.27 21.16 -16.18
N ALA A 66 20.96 21.18 -15.04
CA ALA A 66 21.57 19.99 -14.45
C ALA A 66 21.05 19.80 -13.03
N GLY A 67 20.59 18.58 -12.72
CA GLY A 67 19.99 18.28 -11.42
C GLY A 67 20.49 16.96 -10.82
N THR A 68 20.46 16.89 -9.50
CA THR A 68 20.74 15.64 -8.76
C THR A 68 19.63 15.39 -7.73
N SER A 69 19.18 14.14 -7.58
CA SER A 69 18.15 13.76 -6.59
C SER A 69 16.88 14.60 -6.72
N MET A 70 16.42 15.25 -5.64
CA MET A 70 15.29 16.19 -5.71
C MET A 70 15.51 17.34 -6.71
N GLY A 71 16.75 17.77 -6.92
CA GLY A 71 17.10 18.72 -7.99
C GLY A 71 16.88 18.16 -9.39
N ALA A 72 17.06 16.85 -9.60
CA ALA A 72 16.70 16.18 -10.85
C ALA A 72 15.18 16.03 -11.02
N ILE A 73 14.45 15.74 -9.93
CA ILE A 73 12.98 15.65 -9.93
C ILE A 73 12.36 16.99 -10.32
N ILE A 74 12.73 18.07 -9.63
CA ILE A 74 12.20 19.41 -9.90
C ILE A 74 12.76 19.96 -11.22
N GLY A 75 14.04 19.72 -11.49
CA GLY A 75 14.72 20.15 -12.70
C GLY A 75 14.13 19.54 -13.97
N SER A 76 13.86 18.24 -13.97
CA SER A 76 13.22 17.55 -15.12
C SER A 76 11.80 18.04 -15.37
N ALA A 77 11.01 18.27 -14.31
CA ALA A 77 9.67 18.83 -14.44
C ALA A 77 9.73 20.26 -15.02
N TYR A 78 10.60 21.13 -14.50
CA TYR A 78 10.78 22.48 -15.03
C TYR A 78 11.32 22.50 -16.48
N ALA A 79 12.25 21.58 -16.80
CA ALA A 79 12.81 21.37 -18.13
C ALA A 79 11.75 20.91 -19.13
N SER A 80 10.81 20.06 -18.70
CA SER A 80 9.69 19.57 -19.50
C SER A 80 8.62 20.63 -19.79
N GLY A 81 8.74 21.84 -19.21
CA GLY A 81 7.92 23.00 -19.54
C GLY A 81 7.13 23.60 -18.37
N TYR A 82 7.00 22.92 -17.23
CA TYR A 82 6.28 23.46 -16.06
C TYR A 82 6.89 24.76 -15.56
N THR A 83 6.06 25.73 -15.17
CA THR A 83 6.50 26.93 -14.44
C THR A 83 6.64 26.64 -12.95
N GLY A 84 7.44 27.44 -12.23
CA GLY A 84 7.60 27.34 -10.78
C GLY A 84 6.26 27.46 -10.04
N LYS A 85 5.31 28.24 -10.57
CA LYS A 85 3.94 28.34 -10.00
C LYS A 85 3.13 27.07 -10.20
N GLN A 86 3.25 26.42 -11.35
CA GLN A 86 2.58 25.14 -11.61
C GLN A 86 3.18 24.03 -10.73
N LEU A 87 4.51 23.99 -10.58
CA LEU A 87 5.18 23.05 -9.68
C LEU A 87 4.74 23.27 -8.23
N ASP A 88 4.65 24.51 -7.75
CA ASP A 88 4.12 24.85 -6.41
C ASP A 88 2.68 24.33 -6.23
N SER A 89 1.84 24.44 -7.26
CA SER A 89 0.45 23.95 -7.21
C SER A 89 0.38 22.42 -7.18
N VAL A 90 1.20 21.73 -7.99
CA VAL A 90 1.26 20.27 -8.04
C VAL A 90 1.79 19.71 -6.72
N PHE A 91 2.91 20.22 -6.22
CA PHE A 91 3.56 19.66 -5.03
C PHE A 91 2.79 19.92 -3.72
N ARG A 92 1.89 20.90 -3.69
CA ARG A 92 0.98 21.13 -2.55
C ARG A 92 -0.12 20.07 -2.39
N THR A 93 -0.45 19.35 -3.46
CA THR A 93 -1.54 18.35 -3.44
C THR A 93 -1.01 16.92 -3.29
N ILE A 94 0.31 16.74 -3.30
CA ILE A 94 0.95 15.43 -3.15
C ILE A 94 1.00 15.04 -1.66
N ASP A 95 0.55 13.83 -1.38
CA ASP A 95 0.69 13.16 -0.08
C ASP A 95 2.03 12.43 -0.06
N PHE A 96 3.08 13.11 0.43
CA PHE A 96 4.45 12.58 0.41
C PHE A 96 4.64 11.36 1.29
N ASP A 97 3.88 11.23 2.38
CA ASP A 97 3.94 10.05 3.25
C ASP A 97 3.61 8.79 2.44
N LYS A 98 2.57 8.84 1.59
CA LYS A 98 2.21 7.73 0.68
C LYS A 98 3.21 7.52 -0.44
N VAL A 99 3.78 8.59 -0.99
CA VAL A 99 4.76 8.48 -2.09
C VAL A 99 6.06 7.84 -1.60
N ILE A 100 6.48 8.11 -0.36
CA ILE A 100 7.75 7.61 0.17
C ILE A 100 7.60 6.20 0.73
N SER A 101 6.51 5.92 1.46
CA SER A 101 6.31 4.64 2.15
C SER A 101 6.00 3.46 1.21
N ASP A 102 5.72 3.72 -0.07
CA ASP A 102 5.18 2.72 -1.01
C ASP A 102 3.95 1.98 -0.42
N GLU A 103 3.14 2.66 0.40
CA GLU A 103 1.97 2.05 1.03
C GLU A 103 0.93 1.66 -0.04
N ILE A 104 0.65 0.37 -0.13
CA ILE A 104 -0.28 -0.19 -1.11
C ILE A 104 -1.67 -0.24 -0.47
N PRO A 105 -2.70 0.35 -1.11
CA PRO A 105 -4.07 0.28 -0.61
C PRO A 105 -4.51 -1.16 -0.35
N ARG A 106 -5.19 -1.41 0.78
CA ARG A 106 -5.73 -2.74 1.14
C ARG A 106 -6.58 -3.34 0.02
N SER A 107 -7.31 -2.51 -0.72
CA SER A 107 -8.14 -2.90 -1.86
C SER A 107 -7.37 -3.60 -3.00
N SER A 108 -6.07 -3.32 -3.15
CA SER A 108 -5.18 -3.89 -4.17
C SER A 108 -4.74 -5.32 -3.85
N LYS A 109 -4.70 -5.68 -2.55
CA LYS A 109 -4.42 -7.04 -2.09
C LYS A 109 -5.59 -7.97 -2.44
N THR A 110 -5.28 -9.21 -2.82
CA THR A 110 -6.25 -10.31 -2.97
C THR A 110 -6.79 -10.73 -1.60
N PHE A 111 -7.91 -11.46 -1.60
CA PHE A 111 -8.48 -11.98 -0.36
C PHE A 111 -7.49 -12.89 0.39
N PHE A 112 -6.80 -13.76 -0.33
CA PHE A 112 -5.75 -14.61 0.23
C PHE A 112 -4.64 -13.78 0.87
N GLU A 113 -4.11 -12.78 0.16
CA GLU A 113 -3.06 -11.89 0.68
C GLU A 113 -3.52 -11.08 1.90
N ARG A 114 -4.78 -10.62 1.94
CA ARG A 114 -5.32 -9.93 3.13
C ARG A 114 -5.40 -10.89 4.32
N ARG A 115 -6.06 -12.04 4.15
CA ARG A 115 -6.20 -13.07 5.19
C ARG A 115 -4.83 -13.53 5.70
N SER A 116 -3.84 -13.62 4.83
CA SER A 116 -2.48 -14.08 5.15
C SER A 116 -1.52 -12.98 5.59
N ASN A 117 -1.73 -11.69 5.31
CA ASN A 117 -0.77 -10.64 5.68
C ASN A 117 -1.26 -9.84 6.90
N GLU A 118 -2.56 -9.82 7.19
CA GLU A 118 -3.17 -9.00 8.24
C GLU A 118 -3.19 -9.70 9.62
N LYS A 119 -2.40 -10.76 9.80
CA LYS A 119 -2.32 -11.58 11.03
C LYS A 119 -0.95 -11.56 11.72
N TYR A 120 0.02 -10.84 11.16
CA TYR A 120 1.42 -10.90 11.57
C TYR A 120 1.98 -9.50 11.82
N ALA A 121 2.68 -9.33 12.94
CA ALA A 121 3.39 -8.10 13.29
C ALA A 121 4.70 -7.97 12.51
N ILE A 122 5.39 -9.09 12.30
CA ILE A 122 6.73 -9.13 11.73
C ILE A 122 6.72 -10.12 10.56
N THR A 123 7.26 -9.70 9.41
CA THR A 123 7.51 -10.56 8.25
C THR A 123 8.99 -10.49 7.90
N LEU A 124 9.70 -11.61 8.03
CA LEU A 124 11.13 -11.73 7.79
C LEU A 124 11.36 -12.60 6.54
N PRO A 125 11.91 -12.03 5.46
CA PRO A 125 12.33 -12.85 4.33
C PRO A 125 13.58 -13.65 4.70
N PHE A 126 13.69 -14.87 4.19
CA PHE A 126 14.90 -15.68 4.41
C PHE A 126 15.28 -16.50 3.17
N LYS A 127 16.59 -16.71 3.02
CA LYS A 127 17.21 -17.52 1.97
C LYS A 127 18.30 -18.37 2.62
N ASP A 128 18.33 -19.67 2.33
CA ASP A 128 19.32 -20.61 2.89
C ASP A 128 19.42 -20.55 4.43
N PHE A 129 18.28 -20.47 5.11
CA PHE A 129 18.14 -20.33 6.57
C PHE A 129 18.74 -19.05 7.17
N GLN A 130 19.10 -18.07 6.34
CA GLN A 130 19.56 -16.76 6.78
C GLN A 130 18.45 -15.73 6.58
N VAL A 131 18.12 -15.01 7.65
CA VAL A 131 17.20 -13.87 7.59
C VAL A 131 17.86 -12.77 6.77
N GLN A 132 17.15 -12.27 5.77
CA GLN A 132 17.57 -11.12 4.98
C GLN A 132 16.86 -9.88 5.50
N LEU A 133 17.61 -8.79 5.67
CA LEU A 133 17.01 -7.48 5.86
C LEU A 133 16.73 -6.87 4.47
N PRO A 134 15.62 -6.13 4.30
CA PRO A 134 15.37 -5.43 3.06
C PRO A 134 16.49 -4.42 2.79
N SER A 135 16.91 -4.30 1.53
CA SER A 135 17.97 -3.35 1.11
C SER A 135 17.52 -1.88 1.17
N SER A 136 16.22 -1.65 1.18
CA SER A 136 15.61 -0.32 1.26
C SER A 136 14.26 -0.37 1.99
N LEU A 137 13.86 0.76 2.59
CA LEU A 137 12.54 0.88 3.24
C LEU A 137 11.39 0.92 2.21
N SER A 138 11.66 1.43 1.02
CA SER A 138 10.70 1.61 -0.08
C SER A 138 11.28 1.08 -1.39
N LYS A 139 10.41 0.57 -2.28
CA LYS A 139 10.80 0.13 -3.64
C LYS A 139 10.88 1.34 -4.61
N GLY A 140 10.46 2.53 -4.16
CA GLY A 140 10.43 3.77 -4.94
C GLY A 140 9.47 3.69 -6.12
N GLN A 141 8.38 2.91 -5.99
CA GLN A 141 7.42 2.75 -7.07
C GLN A 141 6.48 3.94 -7.15
N ASN A 142 5.95 4.41 -6.03
CA ASN A 142 5.01 5.53 -6.04
C ASN A 142 5.68 6.82 -6.57
N ILE A 143 6.99 6.97 -6.36
CA ILE A 143 7.80 8.03 -6.96
C ILE A 143 7.85 7.87 -8.48
N TYR A 144 8.13 6.66 -8.98
CA TYR A 144 8.14 6.39 -10.41
C TYR A 144 6.77 6.64 -11.07
N ASP A 145 5.68 6.23 -10.41
CA ASP A 145 4.32 6.42 -10.89
C ASP A 145 3.96 7.92 -10.94
N LEU A 146 4.34 8.68 -9.91
CA LEU A 146 4.20 10.14 -9.88
C LEU A 146 4.98 10.80 -11.03
N LEU A 147 6.25 10.43 -11.23
CA LEU A 147 7.09 10.97 -12.30
C LEU A 147 6.54 10.62 -13.69
N SER A 148 6.06 9.39 -13.87
CA SER A 148 5.46 8.93 -15.14
C SER A 148 4.17 9.69 -15.46
N GLY A 149 3.38 10.04 -14.45
CA GLY A 149 2.21 10.90 -14.61
C GLY A 149 2.58 12.36 -14.90
N LEU A 150 3.53 12.92 -14.15
CA LEU A 150 3.95 14.32 -14.27
C LEU A 150 4.64 14.62 -15.60
N LEU A 151 5.38 13.65 -16.15
CA LEU A 151 6.17 13.83 -17.37
C LEU A 151 5.53 13.17 -18.59
N TYR A 152 4.27 12.74 -18.48
CA TYR A 152 3.56 12.04 -19.56
C TYR A 152 3.50 12.85 -20.86
N HIS A 153 3.39 14.18 -20.79
CA HIS A 153 3.33 15.07 -21.96
C HIS A 153 4.61 15.09 -22.79
N VAL A 154 5.74 14.66 -22.21
CA VAL A 154 7.04 14.49 -22.87
C VAL A 154 7.48 13.02 -22.97
N LYS A 155 6.55 12.07 -22.80
CA LYS A 155 6.87 10.62 -22.77
C LYS A 155 7.61 10.09 -23.99
N ASP A 156 7.46 10.74 -25.14
CA ASP A 156 8.06 10.34 -26.42
C ASP A 156 9.44 10.98 -26.66
N ILE A 157 9.91 11.85 -25.74
CA ILE A 157 11.23 12.49 -25.79
C ILE A 157 12.25 11.60 -25.06
N HIS A 158 13.11 10.93 -25.83
CA HIS A 158 14.16 10.05 -25.29
C HIS A 158 15.55 10.67 -25.27
N ASP A 159 15.77 11.78 -26.00
CA ASP A 159 16.98 12.60 -25.91
C ASP A 159 16.65 13.84 -25.09
N PHE A 160 17.28 14.01 -23.92
CA PHE A 160 16.93 15.08 -23.00
C PHE A 160 17.38 16.46 -23.50
N SER A 161 18.17 16.53 -24.57
CA SER A 161 18.47 17.78 -25.27
C SER A 161 17.28 18.32 -26.08
N GLU A 162 16.28 17.49 -26.39
CA GLU A 162 15.07 17.87 -27.13
C GLU A 162 13.92 18.35 -26.21
N LEU A 163 14.11 18.30 -24.89
CA LEU A 163 13.17 18.89 -23.94
C LEU A 163 13.05 20.41 -24.16
N PRO A 164 11.94 21.05 -23.75
CA PRO A 164 11.78 22.51 -23.85
C PRO A 164 12.94 23.33 -23.28
N ILE A 165 13.61 22.79 -22.26
CA ILE A 165 14.95 23.20 -21.84
C ILE A 165 15.81 21.94 -21.78
N PRO A 166 16.97 21.87 -22.46
CA PRO A 166 17.89 20.75 -22.35
C PRO A 166 18.24 20.40 -20.91
N PHE A 167 18.25 19.11 -20.60
CA PHE A 167 18.39 18.60 -19.23
C PHE A 167 19.40 17.47 -19.12
N ILE A 168 20.06 17.38 -17.96
CA ILE A 168 20.77 16.19 -17.52
C ILE A 168 20.54 15.95 -16.03
N CYS A 169 20.69 14.70 -15.60
CA CYS A 169 20.81 14.38 -14.18
C CYS A 169 21.93 13.40 -13.89
N ILE A 170 22.35 13.39 -12.62
CA ILE A 170 23.43 12.51 -12.16
C ILE A 170 22.82 11.34 -11.39
N ALA A 171 23.34 10.15 -11.66
CA ALA A 171 23.17 8.98 -10.81
C ALA A 171 24.56 8.40 -10.46
N THR A 172 24.58 7.49 -9.50
CA THR A 172 25.79 6.77 -9.08
C THR A 172 25.62 5.29 -9.38
N ASP A 173 26.59 4.64 -10.01
CA ASP A 173 26.62 3.18 -10.11
C ASP A 173 27.03 2.59 -8.76
N VAL A 174 26.14 1.85 -8.11
CA VAL A 174 26.39 1.29 -6.77
C VAL A 174 27.47 0.20 -6.77
N THR A 175 27.73 -0.42 -7.92
CA THR A 175 28.69 -1.53 -8.03
C THR A 175 30.12 -1.05 -8.22
N THR A 176 30.31 0.09 -8.90
CA THR A 176 31.64 0.66 -9.20
C THR A 176 31.94 1.94 -8.43
N GLY A 177 30.93 2.63 -7.91
CA GLY A 177 31.05 3.97 -7.33
C GLY A 177 31.26 5.08 -8.36
N GLU A 178 31.09 4.78 -9.66
CA GLU A 178 31.28 5.75 -10.74
C GLU A 178 30.06 6.67 -10.90
N GLU A 179 30.34 7.92 -11.27
CA GLU A 179 29.32 8.87 -11.69
C GLU A 179 28.76 8.47 -13.06
N VAL A 180 27.42 8.50 -13.19
CA VAL A 180 26.71 8.25 -14.44
C VAL A 180 25.89 9.47 -14.80
N VAL A 181 26.22 10.11 -15.92
CA VAL A 181 25.45 11.22 -16.49
C VAL A 181 24.30 10.67 -17.31
N LEU A 182 23.08 10.97 -16.90
CA LEU A 182 21.85 10.55 -17.58
C LEU A 182 21.34 11.70 -18.46
N GLU A 183 21.43 11.49 -19.78
CA GLU A 183 21.04 12.47 -20.81
C GLU A 183 20.10 11.90 -21.88
N ASN A 184 19.76 10.61 -21.78
CA ASN A 184 18.83 9.93 -22.67
C ASN A 184 18.12 8.76 -21.96
N GLY A 185 17.10 8.21 -22.64
CA GLY A 185 16.28 7.10 -22.16
C GLY A 185 14.85 7.53 -21.83
N TYR A 186 14.13 6.75 -21.02
CA TYR A 186 12.81 7.15 -20.52
C TYR A 186 12.99 8.10 -19.33
N LEU A 187 12.62 9.38 -19.50
CA LEU A 187 12.90 10.45 -18.54
C LEU A 187 12.45 10.13 -17.10
N PRO A 188 11.23 9.60 -16.83
CA PRO A 188 10.84 9.21 -15.47
C PRO A 188 11.77 8.16 -14.84
N LYS A 189 12.25 7.18 -15.61
CA LYS A 189 13.16 6.13 -15.11
C LYS A 189 14.53 6.70 -14.75
N ALA A 190 15.08 7.57 -15.60
CA ALA A 190 16.35 8.24 -15.35
C ALA A 190 16.30 9.15 -14.11
N VAL A 191 15.25 9.94 -13.98
CA VAL A 191 15.04 10.83 -12.82
C VAL A 191 14.81 10.03 -11.55
N ASN A 192 14.07 8.93 -11.61
CA ASN A 192 13.88 8.04 -10.46
C ASN A 192 15.22 7.43 -9.99
N ALA A 193 16.10 7.04 -10.91
CA ALA A 193 17.44 6.57 -10.58
C ALA A 193 18.27 7.65 -9.86
N SER A 194 18.24 8.89 -10.36
CA SER A 194 18.94 10.03 -9.74
C SER A 194 18.46 10.34 -8.31
N GLY A 195 17.21 10.03 -7.98
CA GLY A 195 16.60 10.21 -6.65
C GLY A 195 16.50 8.96 -5.77
N ALA A 196 17.09 7.84 -6.18
CA ALA A 196 17.06 6.58 -5.44
C ALA A 196 18.01 6.61 -4.23
N LEU A 197 17.65 7.38 -3.20
CA LEU A 197 18.44 7.58 -1.99
C LEU A 197 18.77 6.24 -1.29
N PRO A 198 20.06 5.93 -1.03
CA PRO A 198 20.47 4.68 -0.40
C PRO A 198 19.73 4.38 0.91
N SER A 199 19.42 3.10 1.13
CA SER A 199 18.67 2.57 2.29
C SER A 199 17.21 3.04 2.40
N LEU A 200 16.81 4.14 1.73
CA LEU A 200 15.43 4.60 1.68
C LEU A 200 14.70 4.04 0.46
N PHE A 201 15.28 4.17 -0.74
CA PHE A 201 14.69 3.72 -2.00
C PHE A 201 15.52 2.64 -2.67
N ALA A 202 14.84 1.68 -3.31
CA ALA A 202 15.52 0.62 -4.04
C ALA A 202 16.29 1.19 -5.26
N PRO A 203 17.52 0.69 -5.52
CA PRO A 203 18.27 1.05 -6.72
C PRO A 203 17.49 0.78 -8.02
N VAL A 204 17.80 1.53 -9.07
CA VAL A 204 17.15 1.45 -10.38
C VAL A 204 18.14 0.92 -11.42
N GLU A 205 17.77 -0.16 -12.11
CA GLU A 205 18.61 -0.70 -13.17
C GLU A 205 18.36 0.03 -14.50
N ILE A 206 19.44 0.55 -15.11
CA ILE A 206 19.42 1.18 -16.44
C ILE A 206 20.62 0.64 -17.23
N ASN A 207 20.36 0.03 -18.39
CA ASN A 207 21.38 -0.51 -19.29
C ASN A 207 22.38 -1.46 -18.60
N GLY A 208 21.90 -2.32 -17.71
CA GLY A 208 22.71 -3.28 -16.95
C GLY A 208 23.56 -2.68 -15.81
N ARG A 209 23.40 -1.38 -15.52
CA ARG A 209 24.00 -0.70 -14.37
C ARG A 209 22.96 -0.52 -13.28
N LEU A 210 23.34 -0.81 -12.04
CA LEU A 210 22.48 -0.62 -10.89
C LEU A 210 22.73 0.76 -10.28
N LEU A 211 21.79 1.68 -10.48
CA LEU A 211 21.96 3.09 -10.19
C LEU A 211 21.26 3.50 -8.89
N ILE A 212 21.92 4.35 -8.11
CA ILE A 212 21.40 5.00 -6.91
C ILE A 212 21.53 6.53 -7.05
N ASP A 213 21.10 7.24 -6.03
CA ASP A 213 21.12 8.70 -5.97
C ASP A 213 22.47 9.30 -6.39
N GLY A 214 22.41 10.30 -7.28
CA GLY A 214 23.59 10.97 -7.80
C GLY A 214 24.33 11.80 -6.76
N GLY A 215 23.69 12.13 -5.62
CA GLY A 215 24.28 12.89 -4.53
C GLY A 215 25.46 12.18 -3.88
N VAL A 216 25.62 10.88 -4.13
CA VAL A 216 26.80 10.10 -3.71
C VAL A 216 28.05 10.48 -4.51
N THR A 217 27.92 10.80 -5.81
CA THR A 217 29.05 11.16 -6.71
C THR A 217 29.08 12.63 -7.14
N ASP A 218 27.95 13.27 -7.41
CA ASP A 218 27.91 14.70 -7.69
C ASP A 218 26.54 15.28 -7.35
N ASN A 219 26.43 15.85 -6.15
CA ASN A 219 25.21 16.51 -5.70
C ASN A 219 24.98 17.90 -6.32
N TYR A 220 26.00 18.52 -6.94
CA TYR A 220 25.92 19.87 -7.51
C TYR A 220 26.67 19.89 -8.85
N PRO A 221 26.04 19.42 -9.95
CA PRO A 221 26.71 19.13 -11.22
C PRO A 221 27.03 20.37 -12.07
N ILE A 222 27.69 21.37 -11.47
CA ILE A 222 28.05 22.64 -12.11
C ILE A 222 29.03 22.47 -13.27
N ASP A 223 30.02 21.59 -13.11
CA ASP A 223 31.05 21.39 -14.13
C ASP A 223 30.40 20.87 -15.44
N LYS A 224 29.30 20.09 -15.34
CA LYS A 224 28.57 19.57 -16.50
C LYS A 224 27.86 20.64 -17.33
N LEU A 225 27.49 21.76 -16.72
CA LEU A 225 26.94 22.91 -17.44
C LEU A 225 28.04 23.75 -18.08
N ARG A 226 29.20 23.88 -17.43
CA ARG A 226 30.37 24.54 -18.02
C ARG A 226 30.86 23.79 -19.25
N ASP A 227 30.95 22.46 -19.18
CA ASP A 227 31.33 21.59 -20.30
C ASP A 227 30.38 21.73 -21.50
N ARG A 228 29.12 22.12 -21.26
CA ARG A 228 28.10 22.38 -22.28
C ARG A 228 28.05 23.83 -22.76
N GLY A 229 29.04 24.64 -22.38
CA GLY A 229 29.21 26.01 -22.87
C GLY A 229 28.20 27.00 -22.30
N MET A 230 27.76 26.82 -21.05
CA MET A 230 26.98 27.82 -20.33
C MET A 230 27.89 28.94 -19.82
N ASP A 231 27.62 30.17 -20.27
CA ASP A 231 28.40 31.37 -19.92
C ASP A 231 28.16 31.77 -18.46
N ILE A 232 26.91 31.72 -18.02
CA ILE A 232 26.48 32.12 -16.68
C ILE A 232 25.74 30.95 -16.03
N ILE A 233 26.06 30.64 -14.79
CA ILE A 233 25.39 29.60 -14.01
C ILE A 233 24.70 30.21 -12.80
N ILE A 234 23.39 30.04 -12.77
CA ILE A 234 22.58 30.19 -11.56
C ILE A 234 22.57 28.82 -10.89
N GLY A 235 22.81 28.75 -9.59
CA GLY A 235 22.73 27.47 -8.92
C GLY A 235 22.15 27.56 -7.53
N VAL A 236 21.34 26.56 -7.19
CA VAL A 236 20.58 26.49 -5.95
C VAL A 236 21.14 25.33 -5.12
N ASP A 237 21.79 25.67 -4.01
CA ASP A 237 22.32 24.69 -3.08
C ASP A 237 21.34 24.50 -1.92
N VAL A 238 20.80 23.30 -1.78
CA VAL A 238 19.89 22.90 -0.69
C VAL A 238 20.56 21.89 0.23
N GLN A 239 21.88 21.94 0.30
CA GLN A 239 22.62 21.29 1.36
C GLN A 239 22.67 22.13 2.61
N ASP A 240 22.91 21.44 3.69
CA ASP A 240 22.96 21.98 5.03
C ASP A 240 24.26 21.50 5.69
N ASP A 241 24.60 22.13 6.79
CA ASP A 241 25.81 21.79 7.55
C ASP A 241 25.72 20.38 8.15
N LEU A 242 26.85 19.92 8.68
CA LEU A 242 26.95 18.63 9.36
C LEU A 242 26.01 18.59 10.57
N LYS A 243 25.23 17.51 10.67
CA LYS A 243 24.34 17.24 11.82
C LYS A 243 25.12 17.21 13.14
N SER A 244 24.51 17.77 14.19
CA SER A 244 24.97 17.68 15.57
C SER A 244 24.76 16.27 16.15
N LEU A 245 25.36 15.99 17.32
CA LEU A 245 25.22 14.69 17.99
C LEU A 245 23.75 14.36 18.32
N GLU A 246 22.98 15.38 18.67
CA GLU A 246 21.56 15.29 19.03
C GLU A 246 20.66 15.04 17.81
N GLU A 247 21.18 15.22 16.60
CA GLU A 247 20.45 15.00 15.34
C GLU A 247 20.81 13.66 14.66
N LEU A 248 21.72 12.89 15.25
CA LEU A 248 22.20 11.60 14.76
C LEU A 248 21.51 10.43 15.49
N ASP A 249 20.18 10.48 15.56
CA ASP A 249 19.36 9.56 16.35
C ASP A 249 19.08 8.20 15.67
N SER A 250 19.34 8.07 14.37
CA SER A 250 19.08 6.84 13.62
C SER A 250 20.24 6.40 12.71
N ALA A 251 20.23 5.11 12.32
CA ALA A 251 21.20 4.59 11.35
C ALA A 251 21.11 5.32 10.00
N LEU A 252 19.91 5.76 9.59
CA LEU A 252 19.73 6.55 8.38
C LEU A 252 20.38 7.93 8.49
N ASP A 253 20.30 8.58 9.67
CA ASP A 253 20.94 9.87 9.90
C ASP A 253 22.46 9.76 9.82
N ILE A 254 23.02 8.70 10.38
CA ILE A 254 24.47 8.40 10.32
C ILE A 254 24.89 8.15 8.86
N LEU A 255 24.17 7.32 8.12
CA LEU A 255 24.48 7.03 6.71
C LEU A 255 24.38 8.29 5.83
N SER A 256 23.35 9.12 6.04
CA SER A 256 23.19 10.39 5.34
C SER A 256 24.32 11.38 5.68
N GLN A 257 24.76 11.43 6.94
CA GLN A 257 25.88 12.28 7.37
C GLN A 257 27.19 11.86 6.68
N ILE A 258 27.44 10.54 6.57
CA ILE A 258 28.62 10.01 5.86
C ILE A 258 28.62 10.49 4.41
N ASN A 259 27.47 10.46 3.74
CA ASN A 259 27.33 10.96 2.38
C ASN A 259 27.61 12.47 2.29
N ASN A 260 27.07 13.26 3.24
CA ASN A 260 27.19 14.72 3.24
C ASN A 260 28.64 15.23 3.43
N PHE A 261 29.54 14.48 4.06
CA PHE A 261 30.94 14.91 4.21
C PHE A 261 31.61 15.22 2.88
N ARG A 262 31.38 14.39 1.88
CA ARG A 262 31.94 14.56 0.55
C ARG A 262 31.34 15.81 -0.10
N THR A 263 30.03 15.93 -0.03
CA THR A 263 29.29 17.00 -0.67
C THR A 263 29.65 18.38 -0.15
N ILE A 264 29.78 18.54 1.17
CA ILE A 264 30.22 19.79 1.81
C ILE A 264 31.64 20.18 1.38
N ASN A 265 32.54 19.19 1.23
CA ASN A 265 33.89 19.46 0.75
C ASN A 265 33.92 19.88 -0.72
N ASP A 266 33.10 19.25 -1.57
CA ASP A 266 32.97 19.63 -2.98
C ASP A 266 32.42 21.07 -3.13
N MET A 267 31.49 21.49 -2.27
CA MET A 267 30.92 22.83 -2.32
C MET A 267 31.93 23.94 -2.04
N LYS A 268 33.01 23.69 -1.29
CA LYS A 268 34.12 24.65 -1.12
C LYS A 268 34.79 25.02 -2.44
N ILE A 269 34.76 24.10 -3.41
CA ILE A 269 35.33 24.29 -4.76
C ILE A 269 34.26 24.75 -5.75
N LYS A 270 33.03 24.23 -5.62
CA LYS A 270 31.95 24.46 -6.59
C LYS A 270 31.20 25.78 -6.37
N ALA A 271 30.93 26.19 -5.13
CA ALA A 271 30.21 27.43 -4.86
C ALA A 271 30.91 28.68 -5.45
N PRO A 272 32.25 28.84 -5.35
CA PRO A 272 32.95 29.97 -5.98
C PRO A 272 32.91 29.98 -7.52
N LYS A 273 32.57 28.85 -8.16
CA LYS A 273 32.41 28.74 -9.63
C LYS A 273 31.01 29.13 -10.10
N THR A 274 30.05 29.32 -9.19
CA THR A 274 28.66 29.68 -9.47
C THR A 274 28.53 31.20 -9.57
N ASP A 275 28.00 31.72 -10.68
CA ASP A 275 27.90 33.18 -10.90
C ASP A 275 26.79 33.82 -10.05
N VAL A 276 25.68 33.11 -9.88
CA VAL A 276 24.59 33.48 -8.97
C VAL A 276 24.30 32.30 -8.05
N TYR A 277 24.88 32.34 -6.86
CA TYR A 277 24.78 31.28 -5.86
C TYR A 277 23.61 31.56 -4.90
N ILE A 278 22.58 30.73 -4.95
CA ILE A 278 21.38 30.85 -4.12
C ILE A 278 21.43 29.76 -3.06
N LEU A 279 21.50 30.17 -1.79
CA LEU A 279 21.57 29.28 -0.64
C LEU A 279 20.36 29.52 0.29
N PRO A 280 19.28 28.73 0.14
CA PRO A 280 18.15 28.75 1.07
C PRO A 280 18.56 28.30 2.48
N ASP A 281 18.03 28.99 3.50
CA ASP A 281 18.17 28.57 4.89
C ASP A 281 17.19 27.42 5.19
N ILE A 282 17.75 26.23 5.34
CA ILE A 282 17.03 24.95 5.45
C ILE A 282 17.54 24.08 6.61
N SER A 283 18.25 24.70 7.54
CA SER A 283 18.86 24.07 8.72
C SER A 283 17.86 23.36 9.62
N GLU A 284 16.64 23.90 9.70
CA GLU A 284 15.55 23.38 10.54
C GLU A 284 14.79 22.17 9.94
N PHE A 285 15.20 21.69 8.76
CA PHE A 285 14.52 20.60 8.05
C PHE A 285 15.44 19.38 7.93
N SER A 286 14.86 18.19 7.84
CA SER A 286 15.59 16.97 7.48
C SER A 286 15.35 16.61 6.01
N VAL A 287 16.07 15.62 5.49
CA VAL A 287 15.86 15.09 4.13
C VAL A 287 14.50 14.40 3.96
N VAL A 288 13.77 14.13 5.05
CA VAL A 288 12.45 13.50 5.06
C VAL A 288 11.32 14.42 5.56
N SER A 289 11.57 15.72 5.76
CA SER A 289 10.58 16.70 6.27
C SER A 289 9.60 17.20 5.20
N PHE A 290 8.98 16.30 4.46
CA PHE A 290 8.08 16.64 3.34
C PHE A 290 6.77 17.31 3.79
N GLU A 291 6.33 17.06 5.02
CA GLU A 291 5.17 17.70 5.64
C GLU A 291 5.32 19.22 5.76
N LYS A 292 6.56 19.71 5.84
CA LYS A 292 6.90 21.14 5.91
C LYS A 292 7.12 21.78 4.53
N GLY A 293 6.72 21.12 3.44
CA GLY A 293 7.02 21.56 2.07
C GLY A 293 6.65 23.02 1.75
N ARG A 294 5.56 23.54 2.32
CA ARG A 294 5.18 24.97 2.13
C ARG A 294 6.20 25.94 2.71
N GLU A 295 6.76 25.62 3.87
CA GLU A 295 7.78 26.44 4.53
C GLU A 295 9.10 26.38 3.75
N ILE A 296 9.49 25.18 3.30
CA ILE A 296 10.70 24.95 2.51
C ILE A 296 10.65 25.71 1.17
N ILE A 297 9.52 25.67 0.45
CA ILE A 297 9.31 26.47 -0.77
C ILE A 297 9.48 27.97 -0.48
N GLY A 298 8.93 28.44 0.65
CA GLY A 298 9.07 29.82 1.10
C GLY A 298 10.52 30.24 1.34
N LYS A 299 11.33 29.39 1.96
CA LYS A 299 12.78 29.64 2.16
C LYS A 299 13.52 29.81 0.83
N GLY A 300 13.17 29.01 -0.18
CA GLY A 300 13.71 29.14 -1.54
C GLY A 300 13.34 30.45 -2.25
N GLU A 301 12.11 30.96 -2.03
CA GLU A 301 11.71 32.28 -2.54
C GLU A 301 12.50 33.40 -1.87
N ILE A 302 12.68 33.33 -0.55
CA ILE A 302 13.42 34.34 0.23
C ILE A 302 14.88 34.39 -0.24
N ALA A 303 15.54 33.24 -0.38
CA ALA A 303 16.92 33.18 -0.83
C ALA A 303 17.12 33.75 -2.24
N ALA A 304 16.22 33.42 -3.17
CA ALA A 304 16.26 33.98 -4.52
C ALA A 304 15.99 35.49 -4.53
N ARG A 305 15.14 36.02 -3.63
CA ARG A 305 14.94 37.47 -3.46
C ARG A 305 16.14 38.18 -2.88
N ASN A 306 16.94 37.52 -2.05
CA ASN A 306 18.19 38.11 -1.55
C ASN A 306 19.19 38.33 -2.70
N GLU A 307 19.17 37.47 -3.71
CA GLU A 307 19.99 37.58 -4.92
C GLU A 307 19.31 38.34 -6.08
N ILE A 308 18.23 39.08 -5.81
CA ILE A 308 17.41 39.72 -6.87
C ILE A 308 18.22 40.65 -7.78
N ALA A 309 19.19 41.38 -7.25
CA ALA A 309 20.01 42.31 -8.01
C ALA A 309 20.91 41.58 -9.03
N SER A 310 21.40 40.39 -8.68
CA SER A 310 22.16 39.52 -9.57
C SER A 310 21.26 38.89 -10.62
N LEU A 311 20.09 38.37 -10.21
CA LEU A 311 19.11 37.76 -11.11
C LEU A 311 18.52 38.75 -12.12
N GLN A 312 18.23 39.99 -11.71
CA GLN A 312 17.69 41.03 -12.60
C GLN A 312 18.66 41.37 -13.74
N ARG A 313 19.98 41.26 -13.53
CA ARG A 313 20.98 41.46 -14.61
C ARG A 313 20.89 40.41 -15.71
N LEU A 314 20.27 39.26 -15.43
CA LEU A 314 20.08 38.14 -16.34
C LEU A 314 18.67 38.13 -16.98
N SER A 315 17.79 39.05 -16.56
CA SER A 315 16.43 39.15 -17.10
C SER A 315 16.45 39.52 -18.59
N SER A 316 15.54 38.90 -19.35
CA SER A 316 15.28 39.27 -20.73
C SER A 316 13.90 39.93 -20.80
N LYS A 317 13.86 41.20 -21.24
CA LYS A 317 12.61 41.97 -21.33
C LYS A 317 11.57 41.34 -22.27
N ASP A 318 12.01 40.51 -23.21
CA ASP A 318 11.18 39.89 -24.23
C ASP A 318 10.87 38.41 -23.93
N TYR A 319 11.24 37.91 -22.75
CA TYR A 319 10.99 36.52 -22.37
C TYR A 319 10.15 36.44 -21.10
N LEU A 320 9.03 35.74 -21.21
CA LEU A 320 8.28 35.19 -20.09
C LEU A 320 8.08 33.71 -20.39
N LYS A 321 8.39 32.85 -19.43
CA LYS A 321 8.14 31.41 -19.58
C LYS A 321 6.62 31.21 -19.67
N PRO A 322 6.10 30.64 -20.77
CA PRO A 322 4.67 30.40 -20.89
C PRO A 322 4.24 29.33 -19.90
N ASP A 323 3.00 29.42 -19.42
CA ASP A 323 2.40 28.34 -18.66
C ASP A 323 2.22 27.10 -19.56
N LEU A 324 2.57 25.93 -19.02
CA LEU A 324 2.35 24.68 -19.74
C LEU A 324 0.84 24.41 -19.85
N GLU A 325 0.32 24.34 -21.07
CA GLU A 325 -1.07 23.95 -21.32
C GLU A 325 -1.24 22.43 -21.24
N ILE A 326 -1.57 21.93 -20.04
CA ILE A 326 -1.87 20.52 -19.85
C ILE A 326 -3.33 20.28 -20.24
N LYS A 327 -3.56 19.62 -21.38
CA LYS A 327 -4.89 19.08 -21.70
C LYS A 327 -5.16 17.92 -20.74
N ALA A 328 -6.06 18.14 -19.77
CA ALA A 328 -6.53 17.09 -18.88
C ALA A 328 -7.02 15.90 -19.71
N ARG A 329 -6.29 14.79 -19.61
CA ARG A 329 -6.70 13.50 -20.16
C ARG A 329 -6.84 12.58 -18.96
N ASP A 330 -8.06 12.18 -18.66
CA ASP A 330 -8.30 11.25 -17.55
C ASP A 330 -8.01 9.80 -17.97
N SER A 331 -7.87 9.56 -19.28
CA SER A 331 -7.64 8.23 -19.84
C SER A 331 -6.74 8.24 -21.08
N VAL A 332 -6.15 7.08 -21.34
CA VAL A 332 -5.35 6.75 -22.52
C VAL A 332 -5.93 5.50 -23.20
N TYR A 333 -5.97 5.47 -24.52
CA TYR A 333 -6.31 4.25 -25.24
C TYR A 333 -5.07 3.37 -25.29
N ILE A 334 -5.19 2.10 -24.92
CA ILE A 334 -4.11 1.11 -25.02
C ILE A 334 -4.62 -0.05 -25.86
N ASN A 335 -3.88 -0.36 -26.93
CA ASN A 335 -4.17 -1.43 -27.86
C ASN A 335 -3.71 -2.79 -27.31
N GLU A 336 -2.48 -2.85 -26.81
CA GLU A 336 -1.89 -4.07 -26.27
C GLU A 336 -0.99 -3.80 -25.05
N ILE A 337 -0.76 -4.86 -24.26
CA ILE A 337 0.16 -4.86 -23.12
C ILE A 337 1.31 -5.80 -23.46
N LYS A 338 2.55 -5.28 -23.42
CA LYS A 338 3.78 -6.07 -23.50
C LYS A 338 4.35 -6.24 -22.11
N VAL A 339 4.92 -7.42 -21.86
CA VAL A 339 5.47 -7.78 -20.56
C VAL A 339 6.83 -8.40 -20.80
N ASP A 340 7.84 -7.82 -20.17
CA ASP A 340 9.24 -8.22 -20.23
C ASP A 340 9.80 -8.47 -18.82
N GLY A 341 10.82 -9.32 -18.70
CA GLY A 341 11.47 -9.65 -17.42
C GLY A 341 10.76 -10.73 -16.59
N ASN A 342 9.66 -11.28 -17.08
CA ASN A 342 8.90 -12.34 -16.42
C ASN A 342 9.47 -13.74 -16.73
N ASN A 343 10.30 -14.27 -15.84
CA ASN A 343 10.95 -15.59 -15.99
C ASN A 343 10.13 -16.69 -15.30
N ASP A 344 9.86 -16.53 -14.01
CA ASP A 344 9.09 -17.47 -13.20
C ASP A 344 7.58 -17.21 -13.27
N TYR A 345 7.15 -15.99 -13.62
CA TYR A 345 5.73 -15.65 -13.74
C TYR A 345 5.28 -15.56 -15.20
N THR A 346 4.09 -16.10 -15.49
CA THR A 346 3.54 -16.06 -16.85
C THR A 346 2.99 -14.67 -17.19
N ARG A 347 3.04 -14.28 -18.47
CA ARG A 347 2.35 -13.07 -18.95
C ARG A 347 0.86 -13.06 -18.57
N ALA A 348 0.20 -14.21 -18.60
CA ALA A 348 -1.21 -14.33 -18.23
C ALA A 348 -1.47 -13.98 -16.75
N TYR A 349 -0.55 -14.33 -15.85
CA TYR A 349 -0.59 -13.95 -14.44
C TYR A 349 -0.47 -12.42 -14.28
N ILE A 350 0.56 -11.81 -14.90
CA ILE A 350 0.82 -10.37 -14.80
C ILE A 350 -0.36 -9.57 -15.36
N VAL A 351 -0.81 -9.88 -16.57
CA VAL A 351 -1.99 -9.24 -17.18
C VAL A 351 -3.27 -9.51 -16.37
N GLY A 352 -3.41 -10.72 -15.82
CA GLY A 352 -4.53 -11.10 -14.95
C GLY A 352 -4.61 -10.28 -13.65
N ARG A 353 -3.45 -9.96 -13.05
CA ARG A 353 -3.32 -9.09 -11.88
C ARG A 353 -3.45 -7.60 -12.22
N PHE A 354 -3.08 -7.21 -13.45
CA PHE A 354 -3.23 -5.84 -13.95
C PHE A 354 -4.70 -5.40 -14.02
N LYS A 355 -5.63 -6.32 -14.24
CA LYS A 355 -7.11 -6.08 -14.21
C LYS A 355 -7.61 -5.03 -15.20
N VAL A 356 -6.88 -4.78 -16.29
CA VAL A 356 -7.34 -3.91 -17.38
C VAL A 356 -7.58 -4.69 -18.66
N LYS A 357 -8.62 -4.31 -19.42
CA LYS A 357 -8.95 -4.93 -20.71
C LYS A 357 -8.32 -4.12 -21.84
N THR A 358 -7.62 -4.81 -22.73
CA THR A 358 -7.11 -4.26 -23.98
C THR A 358 -7.64 -5.06 -25.17
N PRO A 359 -7.90 -4.42 -26.33
CA PRO A 359 -7.78 -2.98 -26.57
C PRO A 359 -8.90 -2.17 -25.88
N GLY A 360 -8.60 -0.95 -25.40
CA GLY A 360 -9.58 -0.11 -24.70
C GLY A 360 -9.04 1.20 -24.11
N LYS A 361 -9.95 2.10 -23.69
CA LYS A 361 -9.58 3.30 -22.91
C LYS A 361 -9.40 2.92 -21.44
N ILE A 362 -8.28 3.34 -20.87
CA ILE A 362 -7.85 3.05 -19.50
C ILE A 362 -7.63 4.37 -18.79
N ALA A 363 -8.23 4.55 -17.61
CA ALA A 363 -7.96 5.73 -16.79
C ALA A 363 -6.53 5.68 -16.21
N TYR A 364 -5.84 6.81 -16.06
CA TYR A 364 -4.51 6.79 -15.44
C TYR A 364 -4.53 6.23 -14.01
N ASN A 365 -5.59 6.54 -13.26
CA ASN A 365 -5.78 5.96 -11.94
C ASN A 365 -5.94 4.42 -11.97
N ASP A 366 -6.52 3.86 -13.03
CA ASP A 366 -6.61 2.40 -13.20
C ASP A 366 -5.25 1.77 -13.48
N ILE A 367 -4.33 2.48 -14.14
CA ILE A 367 -2.93 2.02 -14.31
C ILE A 367 -2.25 1.97 -12.94
N ASN A 368 -2.37 3.02 -12.11
CA ASN A 368 -1.80 3.01 -10.76
C ASN A 368 -2.39 1.89 -9.89
N ILE A 369 -3.72 1.66 -9.96
CA ILE A 369 -4.36 0.51 -9.27
C ILE A 369 -3.81 -0.82 -9.80
N ALA A 370 -3.56 -0.93 -11.11
CA ALA A 370 -3.02 -2.12 -11.74
C ALA A 370 -1.59 -2.43 -11.28
N ILE A 371 -0.72 -1.40 -11.20
CA ILE A 371 0.63 -1.51 -10.67
C ILE A 371 0.60 -1.90 -9.18
N ASN A 372 -0.24 -1.24 -8.38
CA ASN A 372 -0.45 -1.60 -6.98
C ASN A 372 -0.89 -3.06 -6.79
N ASN A 373 -1.73 -3.62 -7.68
CA ASN A 373 -2.11 -5.04 -7.62
C ASN A 373 -0.92 -5.99 -7.86
N LEU A 374 0.03 -5.61 -8.72
CA LEU A 374 1.24 -6.38 -8.95
C LEU A 374 2.21 -6.24 -7.78
N GLN A 375 2.42 -5.03 -7.26
CA GLN A 375 3.24 -4.81 -6.08
C GLN A 375 2.72 -5.56 -4.85
N ALA A 376 1.40 -5.59 -4.65
CA ALA A 376 0.75 -6.27 -3.54
C ALA A 376 1.05 -7.78 -3.46
N SER A 377 1.49 -8.37 -4.58
CA SER A 377 1.87 -9.78 -4.62
C SER A 377 3.22 -10.06 -3.95
N ASP A 378 4.09 -9.06 -3.78
CA ASP A 378 5.50 -9.21 -3.38
C ASP A 378 6.28 -10.22 -4.24
N ASN A 379 5.83 -10.45 -5.48
CA ASN A 379 6.51 -11.32 -6.45
C ASN A 379 7.54 -10.56 -7.28
N PHE A 380 7.49 -9.22 -7.23
CA PHE A 380 8.35 -8.33 -8.01
C PHE A 380 9.03 -7.32 -7.09
N THR A 381 10.32 -7.13 -7.30
CA THR A 381 11.15 -6.11 -6.64
C THR A 381 10.95 -4.75 -7.30
N LYS A 382 10.76 -4.72 -8.63
CA LYS A 382 10.53 -3.50 -9.41
C LYS A 382 9.52 -3.75 -10.53
N ILE A 383 8.67 -2.76 -10.81
CA ILE A 383 7.71 -2.80 -11.92
C ILE A 383 7.80 -1.46 -12.65
N ASN A 384 8.49 -1.42 -13.79
CA ASN A 384 8.52 -0.23 -14.64
C ASN A 384 7.43 -0.33 -15.70
N TYR A 385 6.91 0.81 -16.15
CA TYR A 385 5.96 0.85 -17.26
C TYR A 385 6.14 2.08 -18.14
N GLU A 386 5.94 1.89 -19.44
CA GLU A 386 6.06 2.93 -20.44
C GLU A 386 4.88 2.85 -21.41
N ILE A 387 4.34 4.01 -21.80
CA ILE A 387 3.27 4.09 -22.80
C ILE A 387 3.89 4.55 -24.11
N LEU A 388 4.11 3.59 -25.02
CA LEU A 388 4.74 3.82 -26.31
C LEU A 388 3.67 4.06 -27.39
N GLY A 389 3.94 4.99 -28.30
CA GLY A 389 3.03 5.33 -29.39
C GLY A 389 1.85 6.22 -28.98
N THR A 390 0.95 6.49 -29.92
CA THR A 390 -0.22 7.36 -29.71
C THR A 390 -1.46 6.82 -30.42
N GLY A 391 -2.65 7.21 -29.96
CA GLY A 391 -3.90 6.81 -30.59
C GLY A 391 -4.17 5.31 -30.50
N ASN A 392 -4.52 4.69 -31.63
CA ASN A 392 -4.91 3.28 -31.69
C ASN A 392 -3.73 2.30 -31.65
N ASP A 393 -2.49 2.79 -31.75
CA ASP A 393 -1.27 1.94 -31.73
C ASP A 393 -0.56 1.99 -30.36
N ALA A 394 -1.13 2.70 -29.40
CA ALA A 394 -0.53 2.88 -28.09
C ALA A 394 -0.39 1.54 -27.35
N THR A 395 0.84 1.25 -26.92
CA THR A 395 1.22 0.01 -26.24
C THR A 395 1.69 0.33 -24.84
N LEU A 396 1.16 -0.39 -23.85
CA LEU A 396 1.68 -0.33 -22.49
C LEU A 396 2.77 -1.39 -22.34
N ASN A 397 4.02 -0.97 -22.29
CA ASN A 397 5.14 -1.85 -22.00
C ASN A 397 5.32 -1.96 -20.48
N ILE A 398 5.43 -3.17 -19.96
CA ILE A 398 5.64 -3.44 -18.53
C ILE A 398 6.90 -4.28 -18.39
N GLU A 399 7.89 -3.73 -17.71
CA GLU A 399 9.14 -4.43 -17.39
C GLU A 399 9.12 -4.77 -15.90
N VAL A 400 9.21 -6.06 -15.57
CA VAL A 400 9.22 -6.53 -14.19
C VAL A 400 10.57 -7.12 -13.82
N LEU A 401 11.02 -6.82 -12.60
CA LEU A 401 12.12 -7.52 -11.95
C LEU A 401 11.55 -8.43 -10.87
N GLU A 402 11.65 -9.75 -11.07
CA GLU A 402 11.14 -10.74 -10.13
C GLU A 402 11.92 -10.75 -8.81
N SER A 403 11.21 -11.03 -7.71
CA SER A 403 11.81 -11.14 -6.39
C SER A 403 12.56 -12.46 -6.25
N GLU A 404 13.82 -12.40 -5.81
CA GLU A 404 14.57 -13.59 -5.40
C GLU A 404 14.11 -14.15 -4.05
N VAL A 405 13.43 -13.33 -3.24
CA VAL A 405 12.88 -13.73 -1.96
C VAL A 405 11.61 -14.54 -2.19
N ARG A 406 11.67 -15.81 -1.79
CA ARG A 406 10.54 -16.75 -1.91
C ARG A 406 10.05 -17.31 -0.59
N ASN A 407 10.83 -17.22 0.49
CA ASN A 407 10.47 -17.77 1.80
C ASN A 407 10.29 -16.64 2.81
N TYR A 408 9.28 -16.79 3.67
CA TYR A 408 8.95 -15.83 4.71
C TYR A 408 8.69 -16.54 6.03
N LEU A 409 9.30 -16.03 7.10
CA LEU A 409 8.94 -16.32 8.47
C LEU A 409 8.10 -15.16 8.96
N ARG A 410 6.88 -15.42 9.45
CA ARG A 410 6.00 -14.38 9.97
C ARG A 410 5.60 -14.68 11.39
N LEU A 411 5.59 -13.63 12.21
CA LEU A 411 5.35 -13.72 13.64
C LEU A 411 4.21 -12.79 14.03
N GLY A 412 3.28 -13.28 14.82
CA GLY A 412 2.18 -12.53 15.39
C GLY A 412 2.02 -12.86 16.87
N LEU A 413 1.42 -11.93 17.61
CA LEU A 413 0.99 -12.14 18.98
C LEU A 413 -0.52 -11.91 19.04
N HIS A 414 -1.18 -12.69 19.89
CA HIS A 414 -2.60 -12.59 20.13
C HIS A 414 -2.95 -12.97 21.55
N TYR A 415 -4.00 -12.35 22.07
CA TYR A 415 -4.71 -12.75 23.26
C TYR A 415 -6.20 -12.46 23.07
N ASP A 416 -7.03 -13.49 23.25
CA ASP A 416 -8.46 -13.35 23.49
C ASP A 416 -8.90 -14.34 24.58
N GLU A 417 -10.16 -14.30 25.02
CA GLU A 417 -10.63 -15.18 26.09
C GLU A 417 -10.86 -16.63 25.68
N LEU A 418 -10.89 -16.92 24.38
CA LEU A 418 -11.17 -18.25 23.84
C LEU A 418 -9.88 -19.02 23.55
N LEU A 419 -8.98 -18.47 22.74
CA LEU A 419 -7.67 -19.04 22.40
C LEU A 419 -6.58 -18.69 23.42
N ARG A 420 -6.86 -17.74 24.32
CA ARG A 420 -5.93 -17.25 25.35
C ARG A 420 -4.63 -16.72 24.72
N SER A 421 -3.53 -16.78 25.47
CA SER A 421 -2.25 -16.25 25.01
C SER A 421 -1.69 -17.12 23.89
N ALA A 422 -1.43 -16.51 22.74
CA ALA A 422 -1.05 -17.21 21.53
C ALA A 422 0.09 -16.49 20.81
N ALA A 423 1.22 -17.17 20.63
CA ALA A 423 2.25 -16.77 19.68
C ALA A 423 1.97 -17.46 18.34
N LEU A 424 1.79 -16.67 17.28
CA LEU A 424 1.57 -17.19 15.94
C LEU A 424 2.89 -17.25 15.18
N ILE A 425 3.21 -18.44 14.67
CA ILE A 425 4.39 -18.67 13.85
C ILE A 425 3.91 -19.17 12.49
N ASN A 426 4.31 -18.47 11.43
CA ASN A 426 4.02 -18.85 10.05
C ASN A 426 5.31 -19.08 9.26
N LEU A 427 5.29 -20.13 8.46
CA LEU A 427 6.25 -20.37 7.40
C LEU A 427 5.50 -20.39 6.07
N SER A 428 5.91 -19.53 5.14
CA SER A 428 5.33 -19.51 3.80
C SER A 428 6.41 -19.50 2.72
N ARG A 429 6.10 -20.14 1.61
CA ARG A 429 6.96 -20.22 0.43
C ARG A 429 6.16 -20.06 -0.86
N LYS A 430 6.68 -19.23 -1.76
CA LYS A 430 6.12 -18.97 -3.09
C LYS A 430 6.83 -19.78 -4.17
N ASN A 431 6.13 -20.06 -5.27
CA ASN A 431 6.63 -20.81 -6.43
C ASN A 431 7.30 -22.13 -6.00
N VAL A 432 6.50 -23.02 -5.42
CA VAL A 432 6.90 -24.34 -4.92
C VAL A 432 6.68 -25.42 -5.97
N LEU A 433 5.44 -25.65 -6.41
CA LEU A 433 5.08 -26.72 -7.35
C LEU A 433 4.74 -26.15 -8.74
N PHE A 434 4.07 -25.01 -8.80
CA PHE A 434 3.70 -24.33 -10.04
C PHE A 434 4.01 -22.84 -10.00
N ASN A 435 4.06 -22.21 -11.17
CA ASN A 435 4.18 -20.76 -11.27
C ASN A 435 2.96 -20.08 -10.63
N SER A 436 3.23 -19.11 -9.75
CA SER A 436 2.23 -18.32 -9.00
C SER A 436 1.53 -19.07 -7.87
N ASP A 437 2.09 -20.18 -7.38
CA ASP A 437 1.58 -20.84 -6.18
C ASP A 437 2.24 -20.34 -4.89
N ILE A 438 1.55 -20.57 -3.77
CA ILE A 438 2.02 -20.28 -2.42
C ILE A 438 1.59 -21.41 -1.49
N ILE A 439 2.53 -21.87 -0.67
CA ILE A 439 2.27 -22.69 0.51
C ILE A 439 2.43 -21.77 1.72
N SER A 440 1.49 -21.83 2.65
CA SER A 440 1.53 -21.12 3.93
C SER A 440 1.08 -22.07 5.02
N ALA A 441 1.87 -22.21 6.08
CA ALA A 441 1.54 -23.01 7.24
C ALA A 441 1.76 -22.18 8.50
N ASP A 442 0.75 -22.05 9.35
CA ASP A 442 0.85 -21.34 10.61
C ASP A 442 0.25 -22.07 11.79
N ALA A 443 0.97 -22.05 12.91
CA ALA A 443 0.56 -22.68 14.16
C ALA A 443 0.58 -21.68 15.30
N ILE A 444 -0.36 -21.83 16.22
CA ILE A 444 -0.37 -21.14 17.50
C ILE A 444 0.44 -21.97 18.50
N VAL A 445 1.37 -21.31 19.19
CA VAL A 445 2.02 -21.82 20.40
C VAL A 445 1.40 -21.05 21.57
N GLY A 446 0.56 -21.73 22.36
CA GLY A 446 -0.24 -21.12 23.42
C GLY A 446 -1.00 -22.17 24.23
N ASP A 447 -2.00 -21.71 24.99
CA ASP A 447 -2.84 -22.59 25.82
C ASP A 447 -3.70 -23.53 24.96
N ASN A 448 -4.13 -23.04 23.80
CA ASN A 448 -4.98 -23.76 22.85
C ASN A 448 -4.24 -24.01 21.54
N LEU A 449 -4.36 -25.23 21.01
CA LEU A 449 -3.67 -25.65 19.80
C LEU A 449 -4.50 -25.29 18.57
N ARG A 450 -3.86 -24.58 17.63
CA ARG A 450 -4.39 -24.39 16.29
C ARG A 450 -3.28 -24.56 15.28
N TYR A 451 -3.53 -25.27 14.19
CA TYR A 451 -2.73 -25.16 12.98
C TYR A 451 -3.62 -24.77 11.81
N ASN A 452 -3.04 -24.07 10.85
CA ASN A 452 -3.65 -23.77 9.58
C ASN A 452 -2.61 -24.02 8.47
N PHE A 453 -3.05 -24.63 7.38
CA PHE A 453 -2.26 -24.92 6.20
C PHE A 453 -3.06 -24.52 4.97
N ASP A 454 -2.45 -23.71 4.12
CA ASP A 454 -3.00 -23.24 2.87
C ASP A 454 -2.04 -23.51 1.73
N TYR A 455 -2.57 -24.13 0.67
CA TYR A 455 -1.94 -24.16 -0.64
C TYR A 455 -2.82 -23.44 -1.63
N TYR A 456 -2.30 -22.43 -2.33
CA TYR A 456 -3.09 -21.59 -3.22
C TYR A 456 -2.33 -21.29 -4.51
N ILE A 457 -2.97 -21.51 -5.66
CA ILE A 457 -2.45 -21.18 -6.98
C ILE A 457 -3.17 -19.93 -7.47
N ASP A 458 -2.49 -18.77 -7.46
CA ASP A 458 -3.08 -17.51 -7.88
C ASP A 458 -3.04 -17.35 -9.40
N LYS A 459 -4.22 -17.35 -10.04
CA LYS A 459 -4.37 -17.04 -11.47
C LYS A 459 -5.06 -15.69 -11.71
N GLY A 460 -5.15 -14.82 -10.72
CA GLY A 460 -5.68 -13.46 -10.85
C GLY A 460 -7.17 -13.44 -11.19
N ARG A 461 -7.52 -13.02 -12.41
CA ARG A 461 -8.93 -12.99 -12.89
C ARG A 461 -9.44 -14.35 -13.37
N TYR A 462 -8.55 -15.32 -13.58
CA TYR A 462 -8.92 -16.68 -13.94
C TYR A 462 -9.21 -17.50 -12.69
N TRP A 463 -9.74 -18.71 -12.85
CA TRP A 463 -9.99 -19.61 -11.73
C TRP A 463 -8.68 -20.01 -11.05
N SER A 464 -8.56 -19.61 -9.79
CA SER A 464 -7.54 -20.05 -8.85
C SER A 464 -8.00 -21.34 -8.17
N ILE A 465 -7.05 -22.16 -7.73
CA ILE A 465 -7.30 -23.43 -7.05
C ILE A 465 -6.61 -23.38 -5.71
N GLY A 466 -7.25 -23.88 -4.65
CA GLY A 466 -6.63 -23.97 -3.35
C GLY A 466 -7.07 -25.17 -2.54
N ILE A 467 -6.20 -25.52 -1.59
CA ILE A 467 -6.42 -26.52 -0.56
C ILE A 467 -6.23 -25.81 0.78
N HIS A 468 -7.14 -26.03 1.70
CA HIS A 468 -7.11 -25.46 3.03
C HIS A 468 -7.31 -26.56 4.07
N SER A 469 -6.51 -26.54 5.13
CA SER A 469 -6.59 -27.46 6.25
C SER A 469 -6.42 -26.69 7.55
N GLU A 470 -7.40 -26.76 8.43
CA GLU A 470 -7.39 -26.04 9.71
C GLU A 470 -7.79 -27.00 10.82
N PHE A 471 -7.00 -27.04 11.89
CA PHE A 471 -7.34 -27.72 13.13
C PHE A 471 -7.39 -26.70 14.25
N LEU A 472 -8.42 -26.77 15.08
CA LEU A 472 -8.62 -25.93 16.23
C LEU A 472 -9.06 -26.77 17.42
N LYS A 473 -8.40 -26.58 18.56
CA LYS A 473 -8.84 -27.07 19.87
C LYS A 473 -9.00 -25.89 20.83
N PHE A 474 -10.09 -25.86 21.60
CA PHE A 474 -10.19 -25.02 22.79
C PHE A 474 -11.02 -25.67 23.90
N GLU A 475 -10.79 -25.22 25.13
CA GLU A 475 -11.53 -25.64 26.33
C GLU A 475 -12.30 -24.44 26.90
N LYS A 476 -13.56 -24.65 27.30
CA LYS A 476 -14.41 -23.58 27.85
C LYS A 476 -15.44 -24.14 28.84
N ASP A 477 -15.52 -23.50 30.00
CA ASP A 477 -16.60 -23.70 30.96
C ASP A 477 -17.92 -23.14 30.40
N VAL A 478 -18.94 -23.99 30.32
CA VAL A 478 -20.28 -23.65 29.83
C VAL A 478 -21.33 -24.01 30.88
N LYS A 479 -22.37 -23.16 31.01
CA LYS A 479 -23.49 -23.43 31.93
C LYS A 479 -24.21 -24.70 31.52
N ALA A 480 -24.42 -25.61 32.48
CA ALA A 480 -25.09 -26.88 32.24
C ALA A 480 -26.54 -26.72 31.71
N SER A 481 -27.20 -25.59 32.03
CA SER A 481 -28.53 -25.27 31.51
C SER A 481 -28.56 -25.12 29.98
N LEU A 482 -27.50 -24.59 29.37
CA LEU A 482 -27.43 -24.43 27.92
C LEU A 482 -27.36 -25.78 27.21
N ILE A 483 -26.59 -26.72 27.77
CA ILE A 483 -26.48 -28.09 27.23
C ILE A 483 -27.80 -28.85 27.37
N GLN A 484 -28.61 -28.55 28.40
CA GLN A 484 -29.96 -29.11 28.54
C GLN A 484 -30.95 -28.49 27.55
N GLU A 485 -30.71 -27.27 27.07
CA GLU A 485 -31.53 -26.59 26.07
C GLU A 485 -31.20 -27.06 24.65
N LEU A 486 -29.90 -27.16 24.32
CA LEU A 486 -29.40 -27.60 23.02
C LEU A 486 -29.39 -29.14 22.85
N GLY A 487 -29.47 -29.88 23.95
CA GLY A 487 -29.38 -31.33 23.98
C GLY A 487 -30.59 -31.97 24.67
N SER A 488 -30.98 -33.17 24.24
CA SER A 488 -32.07 -33.95 24.86
C SER A 488 -31.68 -34.60 26.22
N ILE A 489 -30.81 -33.96 27.01
CA ILE A 489 -30.30 -34.52 28.27
C ILE A 489 -31.05 -33.89 29.44
N SER A 490 -31.81 -34.71 30.19
CA SER A 490 -32.54 -34.25 31.37
C SER A 490 -31.66 -34.17 32.61
N SER A 491 -31.66 -33.01 33.27
CA SER A 491 -31.06 -32.72 34.58
C SER A 491 -29.60 -33.16 34.79
N LEU A 492 -28.68 -32.23 34.59
CA LEU A 492 -27.26 -32.41 34.94
C LEU A 492 -27.04 -32.05 36.42
N GLY A 493 -26.35 -32.90 37.18
CA GLY A 493 -26.04 -32.69 38.60
C GLY A 493 -24.93 -31.66 38.89
N VAL A 494 -24.65 -30.78 37.94
CA VAL A 494 -23.55 -29.80 37.95
C VAL A 494 -24.02 -28.46 37.40
N ASN A 495 -23.40 -27.37 37.84
CA ASN A 495 -23.76 -26.02 37.39
C ASN A 495 -23.05 -25.63 36.08
N ASN A 496 -21.78 -26.03 35.95
CA ASN A 496 -20.95 -25.79 34.78
C ASN A 496 -20.33 -27.10 34.29
N LEU A 497 -20.08 -27.17 32.99
CA LEU A 497 -19.37 -28.25 32.31
C LEU A 497 -18.13 -27.66 31.65
N ASP A 498 -16.98 -28.28 31.88
CA ASP A 498 -15.78 -27.99 31.09
C ASP A 498 -15.90 -28.70 29.75
N LEU A 499 -16.15 -27.94 28.68
CA LEU A 499 -16.30 -28.47 27.33
C LEU A 499 -15.00 -28.37 26.56
N GLU A 500 -14.58 -29.48 25.97
CA GLU A 500 -13.51 -29.50 24.99
C GLU A 500 -14.11 -29.51 23.57
N TYR A 501 -13.69 -28.55 22.75
CA TYR A 501 -14.10 -28.39 21.37
C TYR A 501 -12.93 -28.68 20.45
N ARG A 502 -13.09 -29.64 19.53
CA ARG A 502 -12.12 -29.96 18.48
C ARG A 502 -12.78 -29.90 17.11
N ASP A 503 -12.21 -29.08 16.22
CA ASP A 503 -12.65 -28.96 14.84
C ASP A 503 -11.47 -29.18 13.90
N TRP A 504 -11.64 -30.12 12.97
CA TRP A 504 -10.69 -30.37 11.90
C TRP A 504 -11.36 -30.22 10.54
N THR A 505 -10.99 -29.16 9.82
CA THR A 505 -11.56 -28.82 8.51
C THR A 505 -10.56 -29.07 7.39
N GLN A 506 -11.03 -29.71 6.32
CA GLN A 506 -10.29 -29.96 5.08
C GLN A 506 -11.13 -29.46 3.91
N GLN A 507 -10.58 -28.57 3.09
CA GLN A 507 -11.28 -27.95 1.97
C GLN A 507 -10.46 -28.04 0.70
N LEU A 508 -11.12 -28.41 -0.40
CA LEU A 508 -10.63 -28.23 -1.76
C LEU A 508 -11.56 -27.23 -2.46
N TYR A 509 -11.00 -26.15 -2.98
CA TYR A 509 -11.80 -25.07 -3.56
C TYR A 509 -11.24 -24.52 -4.85
N VAL A 510 -12.15 -23.94 -5.63
CA VAL A 510 -11.84 -23.06 -6.74
C VAL A 510 -12.38 -21.67 -6.43
N GLN A 511 -11.64 -20.66 -6.83
CA GLN A 511 -11.99 -19.27 -6.58
C GLN A 511 -11.85 -18.46 -7.87
N THR A 512 -12.79 -17.55 -8.10
CA THR A 512 -12.68 -16.53 -9.15
C THR A 512 -13.08 -15.17 -8.62
N ARG A 513 -12.61 -14.13 -9.29
CA ARG A 513 -12.92 -12.74 -8.94
C ARG A 513 -13.76 -12.12 -10.06
N LEU A 514 -15.05 -11.89 -9.79
CA LEU A 514 -16.01 -11.43 -10.79
C LEU A 514 -15.81 -9.97 -11.19
N ASN A 515 -15.37 -9.11 -10.25
CA ASN A 515 -15.05 -7.70 -10.49
C ASN A 515 -13.99 -7.18 -9.50
N LYS A 516 -13.77 -5.86 -9.43
CA LYS A 516 -12.75 -5.27 -8.54
C LYS A 516 -12.95 -5.57 -7.04
N SER A 517 -14.10 -6.07 -6.58
CA SER A 517 -14.35 -6.25 -5.14
C SER A 517 -15.03 -7.57 -4.74
N ILE A 518 -15.60 -8.31 -5.68
CA ILE A 518 -16.36 -9.55 -5.42
C ILE A 518 -15.52 -10.78 -5.72
N ASN A 519 -15.33 -11.63 -4.71
CA ASN A 519 -14.76 -12.97 -4.84
C ASN A 519 -15.86 -14.01 -4.71
N PHE A 520 -15.83 -15.01 -5.59
CA PHE A 520 -16.69 -16.18 -5.53
C PHE A 520 -15.82 -17.41 -5.31
N ILE A 521 -16.14 -18.20 -4.30
CA ILE A 521 -15.43 -19.42 -3.92
C ILE A 521 -16.44 -20.56 -3.95
N THR A 522 -16.06 -21.72 -4.46
CA THR A 522 -16.87 -22.94 -4.33
C THR A 522 -15.96 -24.14 -4.20
N GLY A 523 -16.39 -25.16 -3.46
CA GLY A 523 -15.54 -26.29 -3.14
C GLY A 523 -16.28 -27.42 -2.45
N ALA A 524 -15.50 -28.42 -2.07
CA ALA A 524 -15.91 -29.51 -1.20
C ALA A 524 -15.16 -29.39 0.13
N GLU A 525 -15.83 -29.76 1.22
CA GLU A 525 -15.33 -29.73 2.58
C GLU A 525 -15.57 -31.07 3.26
N VAL A 526 -14.58 -31.52 4.01
CA VAL A 526 -14.72 -32.59 5.00
C VAL A 526 -14.33 -31.99 6.35
N LYS A 527 -15.22 -32.08 7.34
CA LYS A 527 -15.05 -31.53 8.67
C LYS A 527 -15.25 -32.62 9.70
N THR A 528 -14.33 -32.79 10.63
CA THR A 528 -14.52 -33.62 11.83
C THR A 528 -14.73 -32.68 13.02
N LEU A 529 -15.84 -32.87 13.73
CA LEU A 529 -16.23 -32.07 14.89
C LEU A 529 -16.44 -33.00 16.08
N ASP A 530 -15.66 -32.77 17.14
CA ASP A 530 -15.77 -33.47 18.41
C ASP A 530 -16.03 -32.45 19.53
N ILE A 531 -17.12 -32.63 20.26
CA ILE A 531 -17.50 -31.81 21.41
C ILE A 531 -17.79 -32.75 22.57
N PHE A 532 -17.02 -32.66 23.65
CA PHE A 532 -17.16 -33.57 24.79
C PHE A 532 -16.78 -32.91 26.12
N THR A 533 -17.05 -33.60 27.23
CA THR A 533 -16.68 -33.17 28.58
C THR A 533 -16.20 -34.34 29.43
N GLU A 534 -15.22 -34.08 30.29
CA GLU A 534 -14.76 -35.01 31.34
C GLU A 534 -15.49 -34.77 32.68
N THR A 535 -16.34 -33.74 32.76
CA THR A 535 -17.01 -33.34 34.01
C THR A 535 -18.11 -34.33 34.43
N LEU A 536 -18.68 -35.07 33.48
CA LEU A 536 -19.79 -35.99 33.69
C LEU A 536 -19.30 -37.44 33.76
N THR A 537 -19.85 -38.21 34.70
CA THR A 537 -19.58 -39.64 34.81
C THR A 537 -20.38 -40.42 33.78
N THR A 538 -19.70 -41.23 32.96
CA THR A 538 -20.34 -42.13 32.01
C THR A 538 -20.83 -43.40 32.73
N PRO A 539 -22.06 -43.89 32.47
CA PRO A 539 -22.56 -45.12 33.08
C PRO A 539 -21.95 -46.42 32.51
N ASP A 540 -21.21 -46.32 31.39
CA ASP A 540 -20.71 -47.46 30.62
C ASP A 540 -19.21 -47.73 30.92
N PRO A 541 -18.85 -48.89 31.50
CA PRO A 541 -17.47 -49.22 31.85
C PRO A 541 -16.55 -49.51 30.64
N ASP A 542 -17.09 -49.62 29.41
CA ASP A 542 -16.30 -49.81 28.18
C ASP A 542 -16.10 -48.50 27.37
N ASP A 543 -16.70 -47.39 27.79
CA ASP A 543 -16.55 -46.08 27.13
C ASP A 543 -15.40 -45.29 27.75
N ASN A 544 -14.64 -44.57 26.91
CA ASN A 544 -13.56 -43.69 27.40
C ASN A 544 -14.19 -42.71 28.42
N ASP A 545 -13.49 -42.35 29.50
CA ASP A 545 -13.99 -41.57 30.66
C ASP A 545 -14.56 -40.14 30.35
N VAL A 546 -15.21 -39.92 29.19
CA VAL A 546 -15.69 -38.66 28.63
C VAL A 546 -17.13 -38.79 28.15
N THR A 547 -17.94 -37.75 28.33
CA THR A 547 -19.30 -37.66 27.75
C THR A 547 -19.25 -36.87 26.45
N ASN A 548 -19.59 -37.51 25.32
CA ASN A 548 -19.61 -36.88 24.00
C ASN A 548 -20.98 -36.22 23.72
N PHE A 549 -20.97 -34.96 23.28
CA PHE A 549 -22.14 -34.22 22.78
C PHE A 549 -22.25 -34.27 21.26
N SER A 550 -21.11 -34.34 20.56
CA SER A 550 -21.03 -34.63 19.13
C SER A 550 -19.69 -35.26 18.82
N ASN A 551 -19.69 -36.22 17.90
CA ASN A 551 -18.50 -36.89 17.40
C ASN A 551 -18.81 -37.39 15.98
N GLY A 552 -18.52 -36.54 15.00
CA GLY A 552 -18.97 -36.76 13.64
C GLY A 552 -18.04 -36.16 12.60
N THR A 553 -17.88 -36.87 11.49
CA THR A 553 -17.29 -36.33 10.27
C THR A 553 -18.40 -35.99 9.29
N LEU A 554 -18.49 -34.71 8.95
CA LEU A 554 -19.43 -34.12 8.01
C LEU A 554 -18.74 -33.88 6.66
N GLY A 555 -19.46 -34.17 5.58
CA GLY A 555 -19.07 -33.78 4.23
C GLY A 555 -20.03 -32.75 3.66
N SER A 556 -19.49 -31.67 3.08
CA SER A 556 -20.32 -30.64 2.44
C SER A 556 -19.77 -30.18 1.09
N VAL A 557 -20.67 -29.71 0.24
CA VAL A 557 -20.34 -28.87 -0.93
C VAL A 557 -20.77 -27.45 -0.59
N TYR A 558 -19.91 -26.47 -0.85
CA TYR A 558 -20.14 -25.11 -0.40
C TYR A 558 -19.86 -24.06 -1.47
N GLY A 559 -20.45 -22.88 -1.27
CA GLY A 559 -20.25 -21.68 -2.06
C GLY A 559 -20.18 -20.44 -1.17
N LYS A 560 -19.21 -19.57 -1.41
CA LYS A 560 -19.03 -18.30 -0.69
C LYS A 560 -18.97 -17.10 -1.63
N VAL A 561 -19.58 -16.00 -1.22
CA VAL A 561 -19.49 -14.69 -1.88
C VAL A 561 -18.89 -13.72 -0.89
N LEU A 562 -17.73 -13.16 -1.24
CA LEU A 562 -16.98 -12.27 -0.38
C LEU A 562 -16.76 -10.92 -1.07
N VAL A 563 -17.28 -9.87 -0.45
CA VAL A 563 -16.98 -8.47 -0.78
C VAL A 563 -16.33 -7.85 0.43
N ASP A 564 -15.14 -7.28 0.25
CA ASP A 564 -14.46 -6.57 1.32
C ASP A 564 -13.77 -5.35 0.71
N SER A 565 -14.34 -4.18 1.00
CA SER A 565 -13.82 -2.88 0.62
C SER A 565 -13.46 -2.02 1.84
N TYR A 566 -13.35 -2.63 3.02
CA TYR A 566 -12.91 -1.92 4.21
C TYR A 566 -11.45 -1.46 4.05
N ASP A 567 -11.20 -0.23 4.49
CA ASP A 567 -9.88 0.38 4.55
C ASP A 567 -8.97 -0.25 5.60
N ASN A 568 -9.53 -0.62 6.76
CA ASN A 568 -8.85 -1.32 7.85
C ASN A 568 -9.60 -2.62 8.22
N ALA A 569 -8.87 -3.69 8.55
CA ALA A 569 -9.46 -4.99 8.86
C ALA A 569 -10.13 -5.06 10.24
N PHE A 570 -9.67 -4.25 11.20
CA PHE A 570 -10.07 -4.31 12.61
C PHE A 570 -10.93 -3.11 13.02
N LEU A 571 -10.54 -1.90 12.60
CA LEU A 571 -11.26 -0.66 12.89
C LEU A 571 -11.58 0.07 11.57
N PRO A 572 -12.50 -0.46 10.74
CA PRO A 572 -12.81 0.14 9.46
C PRO A 572 -13.45 1.51 9.64
N SER A 573 -12.96 2.50 8.90
CA SER A 573 -13.48 3.87 8.87
C SER A 573 -14.42 4.06 7.67
N SER A 574 -14.19 3.31 6.60
CA SER A 574 -14.97 3.38 5.37
C SER A 574 -15.08 2.03 4.66
N GLY A 575 -16.19 1.84 3.93
CA GLY A 575 -16.36 0.73 3.00
C GLY A 575 -17.48 -0.23 3.36
N TRP A 576 -17.50 -1.38 2.69
CA TRP A 576 -18.50 -2.44 2.83
C TRP A 576 -17.83 -3.79 3.03
N ARG A 577 -18.48 -4.65 3.80
CA ARG A 577 -18.19 -6.07 3.89
C ARG A 577 -19.46 -6.86 3.62
N ILE A 578 -19.39 -7.85 2.73
CA ILE A 578 -20.47 -8.82 2.49
C ILE A 578 -19.83 -10.20 2.52
N ASP A 579 -20.32 -11.06 3.40
CA ASP A 579 -19.87 -12.42 3.59
C ASP A 579 -21.09 -13.34 3.52
N GLY A 580 -21.32 -13.90 2.33
CA GLY A 580 -22.36 -14.89 2.08
C GLY A 580 -21.74 -16.28 2.05
N ASP A 581 -22.29 -17.21 2.82
CA ASP A 581 -21.75 -18.55 3.02
C ASP A 581 -22.89 -19.57 2.93
N PHE A 582 -22.75 -20.59 2.09
CA PHE A 582 -23.78 -21.60 1.87
C PHE A 582 -23.15 -22.98 1.75
N HIS A 583 -23.59 -23.91 2.60
CA HIS A 583 -23.13 -25.29 2.65
C HIS A 583 -24.32 -26.24 2.46
N ILE A 584 -24.14 -27.28 1.64
CA ILE A 584 -25.03 -28.44 1.53
C ILE A 584 -24.29 -29.64 2.12
N TYR A 585 -24.82 -30.22 3.20
CA TYR A 585 -24.24 -31.37 3.86
C TYR A 585 -24.82 -32.66 3.27
N VAL A 586 -23.94 -33.57 2.85
CA VAL A 586 -24.28 -34.79 2.10
C VAL A 586 -24.00 -36.08 2.87
N PHE A 587 -23.23 -36.01 3.95
CA PHE A 587 -23.09 -37.11 4.91
C PHE A 587 -22.68 -36.58 6.29
N ASN A 588 -23.00 -37.36 7.33
CA ASN A 588 -22.45 -37.24 8.68
C ASN A 588 -22.27 -38.65 9.28
N THR A 589 -21.06 -38.98 9.72
CA THR A 589 -20.75 -40.31 10.28
C THR A 589 -21.42 -40.60 11.61
N GLU A 590 -21.76 -39.57 12.41
CA GLU A 590 -22.44 -39.71 13.70
C GLU A 590 -23.85 -40.31 13.53
N PHE A 591 -24.55 -39.90 12.47
CA PHE A 591 -25.92 -40.35 12.20
C PHE A 591 -25.98 -41.60 11.31
N GLY A 592 -24.92 -41.89 10.54
CA GLY A 592 -24.86 -43.05 9.66
C GLY A 592 -26.04 -43.11 8.70
N GLU A 593 -26.77 -44.23 8.66
CA GLU A 593 -27.97 -44.40 7.82
C GLU A 593 -29.16 -43.50 8.22
N ARG A 594 -29.14 -42.90 9.43
CA ARG A 594 -30.16 -41.94 9.89
C ARG A 594 -29.92 -40.52 9.38
N PHE A 595 -28.77 -40.28 8.74
CA PHE A 595 -28.43 -38.95 8.23
C PHE A 595 -29.46 -38.48 7.20
N LYS A 596 -29.90 -37.23 7.34
CA LYS A 596 -30.71 -36.52 6.36
C LYS A 596 -29.93 -35.32 5.86
N GLU A 597 -29.97 -35.11 4.54
CA GLU A 597 -29.34 -33.95 3.93
C GLU A 597 -29.94 -32.66 4.49
N PHE A 598 -29.07 -31.72 4.85
CA PHE A 598 -29.46 -30.39 5.31
C PHE A 598 -28.50 -29.36 4.73
N SER A 599 -28.89 -28.09 4.78
CA SER A 599 -28.10 -26.96 4.30
C SER A 599 -27.99 -25.90 5.38
N ILE A 600 -26.88 -25.17 5.40
CA ILE A 600 -26.71 -23.98 6.25
C ILE A 600 -26.44 -22.80 5.33
N ALA A 601 -27.24 -21.75 5.47
CA ALA A 601 -27.09 -20.49 4.75
C ALA A 601 -26.81 -19.34 5.73
N GLN A 602 -25.81 -18.52 5.42
CA GLN A 602 -25.46 -17.34 6.20
C GLN A 602 -25.20 -16.14 5.30
N LEU A 603 -25.58 -14.96 5.78
CA LEU A 603 -25.27 -13.69 5.16
C LEU A 603 -24.94 -12.66 6.23
N GLN A 604 -23.72 -12.12 6.15
CA GLN A 604 -23.29 -10.99 6.96
C GLN A 604 -23.04 -9.78 6.05
N VAL A 605 -23.61 -8.63 6.41
CA VAL A 605 -23.46 -7.36 5.67
C VAL A 605 -23.07 -6.26 6.65
N GLY A 606 -21.88 -5.70 6.44
CA GLY A 606 -21.33 -4.61 7.22
C GLY A 606 -21.05 -3.37 6.39
N ARG A 607 -21.15 -2.20 7.01
CA ARG A 607 -20.79 -0.89 6.44
C ARG A 607 -20.14 0.01 7.49
N ALA A 608 -19.10 0.72 7.07
CA ALA A 608 -18.47 1.77 7.85
C ALA A 608 -18.49 3.10 7.07
N HIS A 609 -18.67 4.20 7.80
CA HIS A 609 -18.57 5.54 7.23
C HIS A 609 -18.13 6.57 8.26
N SER A 610 -17.08 7.31 7.95
CA SER A 610 -16.53 8.37 8.81
C SER A 610 -17.00 9.78 8.43
N PHE A 611 -17.22 10.59 9.46
CA PHE A 611 -17.52 12.01 9.42
C PHE A 611 -16.47 12.75 10.26
N GLY A 612 -15.29 12.99 9.67
CA GLY A 612 -14.12 13.46 10.43
C GLY A 612 -13.65 12.36 11.38
N ASN A 613 -13.51 12.69 12.67
CA ASN A 613 -13.06 11.74 13.70
C ASN A 613 -14.16 10.79 14.22
N LEU A 614 -15.40 10.92 13.73
CA LEU A 614 -16.52 10.09 14.14
C LEU A 614 -16.82 9.06 13.04
N THR A 615 -16.75 7.77 13.36
CA THR A 615 -17.11 6.68 12.45
C THR A 615 -18.37 5.98 12.95
N LEU A 616 -19.34 5.83 12.05
CA LEU A 616 -20.52 5.00 12.29
C LEU A 616 -20.35 3.66 11.58
N ARG A 617 -20.56 2.55 12.31
CA ARG A 617 -20.54 1.20 11.76
C ARG A 617 -21.86 0.49 12.02
N GLY A 618 -22.32 -0.25 11.02
CA GLY A 618 -23.48 -1.12 11.11
C GLY A 618 -23.16 -2.48 10.52
N ASP A 619 -23.59 -3.54 11.19
CA ASP A 619 -23.42 -4.93 10.75
C ASP A 619 -24.72 -5.70 10.98
N ALA A 620 -25.13 -6.48 9.99
CA ALA A 620 -26.31 -7.34 10.06
C ALA A 620 -25.90 -8.77 9.67
N HIS A 621 -26.33 -9.75 10.45
CA HIS A 621 -26.04 -11.17 10.23
C HIS A 621 -27.36 -11.95 10.25
N VAL A 622 -27.59 -12.76 9.23
CA VAL A 622 -28.69 -13.72 9.15
C VAL A 622 -28.11 -15.12 8.93
N GLY A 623 -28.62 -16.11 9.64
CA GLY A 623 -28.22 -17.52 9.50
C GLY A 623 -29.43 -18.43 9.63
N ILE A 624 -29.50 -19.47 8.81
CA ILE A 624 -30.59 -20.45 8.82
C ILE A 624 -30.05 -21.83 8.45
N THR A 625 -30.51 -22.84 9.19
CA THR A 625 -30.39 -24.24 8.81
C THR A 625 -31.68 -24.70 8.12
N ILE A 626 -31.55 -25.37 6.97
CA ILE A 626 -32.67 -25.82 6.12
C ILE A 626 -32.56 -27.34 5.97
N GLY A 627 -33.56 -28.10 6.44
CA GLY A 627 -33.56 -29.56 6.42
C GLY A 627 -33.89 -30.13 7.80
N ASP A 628 -33.62 -31.41 8.02
CA ASP A 628 -33.90 -32.07 9.30
C ASP A 628 -32.70 -31.95 10.26
N THR A 629 -32.95 -31.44 11.46
CA THR A 629 -31.97 -30.80 12.35
C THR A 629 -31.69 -31.58 13.64
N ASP A 630 -31.74 -32.93 13.61
CA ASP A 630 -31.30 -33.76 14.75
C ASP A 630 -29.80 -33.54 15.12
N ASN A 631 -29.10 -32.61 14.47
CA ASN A 631 -27.70 -32.24 14.68
C ASN A 631 -27.56 -30.82 15.25
N SER A 632 -27.67 -30.67 16.58
CA SER A 632 -27.46 -29.39 17.27
C SER A 632 -26.00 -28.95 17.35
N ALA A 633 -25.04 -29.81 16.96
CA ALA A 633 -23.61 -29.48 16.98
C ALA A 633 -23.23 -28.34 16.01
N MET A 634 -24.09 -28.09 15.01
CA MET A 634 -23.92 -27.03 14.01
C MET A 634 -24.89 -25.87 14.21
N ASP A 635 -25.54 -25.75 15.36
CA ASP A 635 -26.42 -24.63 15.64
C ASP A 635 -25.68 -23.30 15.75
N PHE A 636 -26.40 -22.21 15.55
CA PHE A 636 -25.89 -20.87 15.78
C PHE A 636 -25.83 -20.60 17.26
N ILE A 637 -24.65 -20.23 17.76
CA ILE A 637 -24.44 -19.98 19.18
C ILE A 637 -23.96 -18.54 19.37
N LEU A 638 -24.65 -17.77 20.20
CA LEU A 638 -24.31 -16.39 20.54
C LEU A 638 -23.42 -16.31 21.79
N GLY A 639 -22.46 -15.39 21.77
CA GLY A 639 -21.73 -14.97 22.97
C GLY A 639 -20.27 -14.59 22.75
N GLY A 640 -19.72 -13.81 23.66
CA GLY A 640 -18.31 -13.42 23.70
C GLY A 640 -17.91 -12.36 22.66
N TYR A 641 -16.68 -11.85 22.81
CA TYR A 641 -16.06 -10.90 21.87
C TYR A 641 -14.56 -11.16 21.71
N GLY A 642 -14.02 -10.75 20.57
CA GLY A 642 -12.58 -10.64 20.33
C GLY A 642 -11.97 -11.79 19.54
N SER A 643 -12.58 -12.98 19.57
CA SER A 643 -12.13 -14.12 18.78
C SER A 643 -12.56 -14.02 17.31
N ARG A 644 -11.85 -14.73 16.44
CA ARG A 644 -12.27 -14.98 15.07
C ARG A 644 -13.55 -15.85 15.09
N ARG A 645 -14.45 -15.65 14.12
CA ARG A 645 -15.62 -16.54 13.93
C ARG A 645 -15.14 -17.98 13.71
N ILE A 646 -15.61 -18.88 14.56
CA ILE A 646 -15.36 -20.33 14.49
C ILE A 646 -16.71 -20.98 14.22
N ASN A 647 -16.87 -21.59 13.04
CA ASN A 647 -18.14 -22.15 12.57
C ASN A 647 -19.32 -21.18 12.80
N ASN A 648 -20.32 -21.62 13.55
CA ASN A 648 -21.56 -20.89 13.84
C ASN A 648 -21.53 -20.23 15.23
N LEU A 649 -20.36 -20.08 15.85
CA LEU A 649 -20.17 -19.26 17.05
C LEU A 649 -20.13 -17.77 16.66
N ILE A 650 -21.16 -17.04 17.03
CA ILE A 650 -21.39 -15.64 16.67
C ILE A 650 -21.09 -14.72 17.87
N PRO A 651 -20.08 -13.83 17.78
CA PRO A 651 -19.76 -12.91 18.87
C PRO A 651 -20.94 -12.01 19.25
N PHE A 652 -21.21 -11.83 20.54
CA PHE A 652 -22.32 -11.03 21.06
C PHE A 652 -21.95 -10.38 22.40
N PHE A 653 -22.35 -9.12 22.61
CA PHE A 653 -21.91 -8.32 23.76
C PHE A 653 -22.84 -8.57 24.95
N GLY A 654 -22.31 -8.52 26.17
CA GLY A 654 -23.09 -8.71 27.40
C GLY A 654 -23.40 -10.17 27.73
N TYR A 655 -22.84 -11.13 26.99
CA TYR A 655 -22.97 -12.57 27.21
C TYR A 655 -21.58 -13.21 27.06
N ASP A 656 -21.27 -14.21 27.89
CA ASP A 656 -20.03 -14.98 27.77
C ASP A 656 -20.05 -15.83 26.49
N PHE A 657 -18.90 -16.33 26.04
CA PHE A 657 -18.82 -17.30 24.95
C PHE A 657 -19.73 -18.50 25.22
N VAL A 658 -20.44 -18.95 24.18
CA VAL A 658 -21.34 -20.12 24.23
C VAL A 658 -22.47 -19.92 25.25
N SER A 659 -23.37 -18.97 25.01
CA SER A 659 -24.42 -18.57 25.96
C SER A 659 -25.86 -18.91 25.55
N ALA A 660 -26.20 -18.86 24.26
CA ALA A 660 -27.55 -19.14 23.75
C ALA A 660 -27.45 -19.65 22.31
N GLY A 661 -28.36 -20.52 21.85
CA GLY A 661 -28.29 -21.01 20.47
C GLY A 661 -29.58 -21.59 19.91
N GLY A 662 -29.52 -21.95 18.62
CA GLY A 662 -30.63 -22.56 17.86
C GLY A 662 -30.32 -22.63 16.36
N ASN A 663 -31.23 -23.24 15.60
CA ASN A 663 -31.02 -23.52 14.18
C ASN A 663 -31.10 -22.28 13.25
N SER A 664 -31.57 -21.14 13.76
CA SER A 664 -31.79 -19.91 12.99
C SER A 664 -31.45 -18.66 13.82
N ILE A 665 -30.89 -17.65 13.16
CA ILE A 665 -30.46 -16.40 13.80
C ILE A 665 -30.69 -15.16 12.93
N ILE A 666 -31.06 -14.07 13.58
CA ILE A 666 -30.90 -12.71 13.07
C ILE A 666 -30.20 -11.83 14.11
N LYS A 667 -29.20 -11.05 13.67
CA LYS A 667 -28.41 -10.17 14.52
C LYS A 667 -28.15 -8.84 13.83
N ALA A 668 -28.23 -7.75 14.59
CA ALA A 668 -27.78 -6.43 14.19
C ALA A 668 -26.78 -5.88 15.22
N LEU A 669 -25.74 -5.20 14.74
CA LEU A 669 -24.74 -4.52 15.53
C LEU A 669 -24.59 -3.08 15.01
N PHE A 670 -24.59 -2.12 15.93
CA PHE A 670 -24.31 -0.72 15.65
C PHE A 670 -23.15 -0.27 16.52
N GLU A 671 -22.20 0.45 15.94
CA GLU A 671 -21.08 1.02 16.67
C GLU A 671 -20.86 2.48 16.31
N VAL A 672 -20.52 3.26 17.33
CA VAL A 672 -20.07 4.63 17.23
C VAL A 672 -18.65 4.68 17.73
N ASP A 673 -17.72 4.97 16.83
CA ASP A 673 -16.28 5.00 17.07
C ASP A 673 -15.80 6.45 16.96
N TYR A 674 -15.20 6.98 18.02
CA TYR A 674 -14.67 8.35 18.07
C TYR A 674 -13.14 8.32 18.27
N GLU A 675 -12.41 8.82 17.26
CA GLU A 675 -10.95 8.95 17.29
C GLU A 675 -10.55 10.23 18.06
N ILE A 676 -10.17 10.07 19.33
CA ILE A 676 -9.78 11.21 20.19
C ILE A 676 -8.40 11.74 19.80
N PHE A 677 -7.46 10.80 19.62
CA PHE A 677 -6.10 11.06 19.16
C PHE A 677 -5.81 10.11 18.00
N LYS A 678 -4.82 10.42 17.16
CA LYS A 678 -4.43 9.57 16.04
C LYS A 678 -4.29 8.12 16.50
N LYS A 679 -5.03 7.17 15.90
CA LYS A 679 -5.03 5.72 16.24
C LYS A 679 -5.60 5.33 17.61
N ASN A 680 -6.37 6.20 18.26
CA ASN A 680 -6.94 6.00 19.59
C ASN A 680 -8.45 6.23 19.59
N HIS A 681 -9.21 5.20 19.95
CA HIS A 681 -10.64 5.09 19.68
C HIS A 681 -11.42 4.88 20.97
N ILE A 682 -12.51 5.62 21.15
CA ILE A 682 -13.58 5.24 22.08
C ILE A 682 -14.73 4.68 21.26
N ILE A 683 -15.14 3.46 21.57
CA ILE A 683 -16.14 2.72 20.82
C ILE A 683 -17.32 2.43 21.72
N PHE A 684 -18.49 2.92 21.33
CA PHE A 684 -19.76 2.52 21.90
C PHE A 684 -20.42 1.52 20.96
N SER A 685 -20.83 0.36 21.48
CA SER A 685 -21.44 -0.70 20.68
C SER A 685 -22.80 -1.08 21.25
N SER A 686 -23.76 -1.38 20.38
CA SER A 686 -25.04 -2.01 20.74
C SER A 686 -25.35 -3.13 19.76
N ASN A 687 -25.78 -4.28 20.27
CA ASN A 687 -26.25 -5.38 19.43
C ASN A 687 -27.58 -5.95 19.92
N PHE A 688 -28.29 -6.50 18.95
CA PHE A 688 -29.63 -7.04 19.08
C PHE A 688 -29.65 -8.35 18.30
N ALA A 689 -30.19 -9.41 18.89
CA ALA A 689 -30.34 -10.68 18.20
C ALA A 689 -31.59 -11.43 18.65
N SER A 690 -32.09 -12.27 17.73
CA SER A 690 -33.01 -13.35 18.03
C SER A 690 -32.36 -14.63 17.51
N VAL A 691 -32.21 -15.64 18.37
CA VAL A 691 -31.68 -16.96 18.04
C VAL A 691 -32.61 -17.99 18.67
N GLN A 692 -33.17 -18.86 17.85
CA GLN A 692 -34.09 -19.92 18.26
C GLN A 692 -34.27 -20.90 17.10
N ASP A 693 -34.88 -22.04 17.38
CA ASP A 693 -35.29 -22.97 16.32
C ASP A 693 -36.45 -22.39 15.50
N ASP A 694 -36.37 -22.57 14.20
CA ASP A 694 -37.39 -22.25 13.21
C ASP A 694 -37.86 -20.78 13.27
N LEU A 695 -36.92 -19.88 13.60
CA LEU A 695 -37.17 -18.43 13.76
C LEU A 695 -37.99 -17.85 12.59
N PHE A 696 -37.67 -18.26 11.36
CA PHE A 696 -38.28 -17.72 10.14
C PHE A 696 -39.64 -18.32 9.78
N GLU A 697 -40.15 -19.30 10.55
CA GLU A 697 -41.50 -19.85 10.36
C GLU A 697 -42.59 -19.04 11.08
N THR A 698 -42.20 -18.18 12.03
CA THR A 698 -43.10 -17.27 12.77
C THR A 698 -43.17 -15.90 12.09
N ASP A 699 -44.19 -15.06 12.35
CA ASP A 699 -44.25 -13.68 11.79
C ASP A 699 -43.52 -12.63 12.66
N ASP A 700 -42.88 -13.03 13.76
CA ASP A 700 -42.41 -12.14 14.85
C ASP A 700 -40.87 -12.04 14.96
N TRP A 701 -40.15 -12.07 13.84
CA TRP A 701 -38.68 -12.16 13.82
C TRP A 701 -37.95 -11.08 14.64
N PHE A 702 -38.55 -9.88 14.74
CA PHE A 702 -37.91 -8.69 15.31
C PHE A 702 -38.65 -8.04 16.48
N THR A 703 -39.91 -8.41 16.75
CA THR A 703 -40.78 -7.47 17.49
C THR A 703 -40.60 -7.53 19.01
N ASN A 704 -39.79 -8.48 19.48
CA ASN A 704 -38.99 -8.38 20.70
C ASN A 704 -37.60 -9.00 20.46
N ALA A 705 -36.57 -8.22 20.11
CA ALA A 705 -35.20 -8.74 20.06
C ALA A 705 -34.86 -9.47 21.38
N GLN A 706 -34.74 -10.79 21.34
CA GLN A 706 -34.70 -11.64 22.54
C GLN A 706 -33.43 -11.38 23.37
N TYR A 707 -32.34 -11.06 22.69
CA TYR A 707 -31.05 -10.78 23.27
C TYR A 707 -30.61 -9.36 22.90
N THR A 708 -30.22 -8.58 23.92
CA THR A 708 -29.64 -7.25 23.72
C THR A 708 -28.33 -7.13 24.47
N GLY A 709 -27.38 -6.41 23.91
CA GLY A 709 -26.07 -6.23 24.51
C GLY A 709 -25.50 -4.86 24.19
N TYR A 710 -24.76 -4.31 25.15
CA TYR A 710 -24.12 -3.00 25.05
C TYR A 710 -22.66 -3.11 25.44
N ALA A 711 -21.82 -2.27 24.83
CA ALA A 711 -20.42 -2.17 25.21
C ALA A 711 -19.92 -0.73 25.15
N ILE A 712 -18.99 -0.42 26.04
CA ILE A 712 -18.12 0.75 25.93
C ILE A 712 -16.68 0.26 25.97
N GLY A 713 -15.87 0.73 25.04
CA GLY A 713 -14.49 0.28 24.92
C GLY A 713 -13.52 1.35 24.50
N TYR A 714 -12.26 1.06 24.76
CA TYR A 714 -11.13 1.81 24.26
C TYR A 714 -10.30 0.89 23.35
N GLY A 715 -10.00 1.38 22.14
CA GLY A 715 -9.22 0.69 21.13
C GLY A 715 -7.99 1.51 20.73
N MET A 716 -6.86 0.85 20.50
CA MET A 716 -5.63 1.48 20.04
C MET A 716 -5.00 0.67 18.92
N GLU A 717 -4.65 1.31 17.81
CA GLU A 717 -3.93 0.64 16.72
C GLU A 717 -2.42 0.66 16.98
N THR A 718 -1.81 -0.52 17.12
CA THR A 718 -0.37 -0.67 17.36
C THR A 718 0.31 -1.47 16.25
N PHE A 719 1.65 -1.45 16.22
CA PHE A 719 2.42 -2.27 15.28
C PHE A 719 2.31 -3.79 15.55
N LEU A 720 1.91 -4.18 16.77
CA LEU A 720 1.68 -5.57 17.17
C LEU A 720 0.24 -6.04 16.91
N GLY A 721 -0.60 -5.18 16.33
CA GLY A 721 -2.03 -5.40 16.14
C GLY A 721 -2.89 -4.47 17.01
N PRO A 722 -4.22 -4.50 16.87
CA PRO A 722 -5.12 -3.71 17.70
C PRO A 722 -5.07 -4.16 19.17
N ILE A 723 -5.18 -3.21 20.08
CA ILE A 723 -5.42 -3.45 21.50
C ILE A 723 -6.79 -2.91 21.83
N GLU A 724 -7.69 -3.75 22.33
CA GLU A 724 -9.05 -3.35 22.72
C GLU A 724 -9.37 -3.83 24.13
N VAL A 725 -9.94 -2.93 24.93
CA VAL A 725 -10.58 -3.28 26.20
C VAL A 725 -12.02 -2.81 26.12
N LYS A 726 -12.97 -3.73 26.30
CA LYS A 726 -14.41 -3.43 26.26
C LYS A 726 -15.07 -3.89 27.55
N TYR A 727 -15.78 -2.99 28.21
CA TYR A 727 -16.76 -3.36 29.23
C TYR A 727 -18.11 -3.59 28.54
N THR A 728 -18.71 -4.75 28.76
CA THR A 728 -19.96 -5.16 28.12
C THR A 728 -21.00 -5.52 29.17
N PHE A 729 -22.27 -5.27 28.85
CA PHE A 729 -23.37 -5.59 29.75
C PHE A 729 -24.65 -5.83 28.94
N SER A 730 -25.57 -6.55 29.55
CA SER A 730 -26.90 -6.84 29.01
C SER A 730 -27.94 -6.55 30.09
N PRO A 731 -29.05 -5.83 29.81
CA PRO A 731 -30.15 -5.69 30.76
C PRO A 731 -30.81 -7.03 31.15
N GLN A 732 -30.59 -8.09 30.36
CA GLN A 732 -31.09 -9.45 30.63
C GLN A 732 -30.13 -10.30 31.48
N GLN A 733 -28.95 -9.79 31.83
CA GLN A 733 -27.95 -10.48 32.65
C GLN A 733 -27.66 -9.68 33.92
N ASP A 734 -27.33 -10.37 35.01
CA ASP A 734 -27.10 -9.72 36.31
C ASP A 734 -25.74 -9.02 36.42
N ASP A 735 -24.74 -9.48 35.66
CA ASP A 735 -23.36 -8.99 35.73
C ASP A 735 -22.81 -8.53 34.37
N GLY A 736 -21.98 -7.48 34.39
CA GLY A 736 -21.19 -7.05 33.23
C GLY A 736 -19.83 -7.74 33.15
N GLN A 737 -19.23 -7.75 31.97
CA GLN A 737 -17.98 -8.45 31.67
C GLN A 737 -16.97 -7.55 30.98
N PHE A 738 -15.68 -7.74 31.26
CA PHE A 738 -14.59 -7.09 30.55
C PHE A 738 -13.97 -8.05 29.56
N PHE A 739 -13.95 -7.67 28.28
CA PHE A 739 -13.19 -8.37 27.25
C PHE A 739 -11.90 -7.60 26.95
N VAL A 740 -10.80 -8.34 26.87
CA VAL A 740 -9.49 -7.83 26.44
C VAL A 740 -9.07 -8.56 25.18
N ASN A 741 -8.74 -7.81 24.13
CA ASN A 741 -8.17 -8.33 22.91
C ASN A 741 -6.82 -7.66 22.67
N LEU A 742 -5.75 -8.43 22.55
CA LEU A 742 -4.42 -7.92 22.27
C LEU A 742 -3.89 -8.55 21.00
N GLY A 743 -3.55 -7.74 20.00
CA GLY A 743 -2.89 -8.20 18.79
C GLY A 743 -3.86 -8.64 17.70
N PHE A 744 -3.39 -9.54 16.83
CA PHE A 744 -4.10 -9.88 15.60
C PHE A 744 -5.11 -11.00 15.80
N ARG A 745 -6.35 -10.81 15.36
CA ARG A 745 -7.36 -11.89 15.33
C ARG A 745 -7.02 -12.90 14.23
N PHE A 746 -6.67 -14.14 14.58
CA PHE A 746 -6.26 -15.16 13.62
C PHE A 746 -7.00 -16.48 13.68
#